data_AF-A0A970YF43-F1
#
_entry.id   AF-A0A970YF43-F1
#
_cell.length_a   1.000
_cell.length_b   1.000
_cell.length_c   1.000
_cell.angle_alpha   90.00
_cell.angle_beta   90.00
_cell.angle_gamma   90.00
#
_symmetry.space_group_name_H-M   'P 1'
#
loop_
_entity.id
_entity.type
_entity.pdbx_description
1 polymer ?
#
loop_
_entity_poly.entity_id
_entity_poly.type
_entity_poly.pdbx_seq_one_letter_code
_entity_poly.pdbx_strand_id
1 'polypeptide(L)'
;MSRAGRLLVVLVLILATIGLAQCGSSPEPTQAPEPTVAAAEPTAAAAEPTTAPAEPTGFGTIRVGTEAAFPPFEFKDEAGNIVGFDMDLLDAIAAEVGFEVEYVDTPFDGIFVALQTGDFDAVISAATIKPERAEIVDFSDPYFDAGLAVVVRTDSEYQSVDDLAGKPIGVQLGTTGDIEASTRYGDENVRRYDDVLLAFQALLTGDIEGIVNDLPVTKGYMANNPDSALRLIEGMLTTEQYGIAVNKGQPELLAAINEGLAAVRASGVYDEIYAEWITAAAEEEPAATSETDACSGASNLKDVVAVDEYTVRFDLCRPDPAIPYKMAFGAMAMHSPANLEQYGGGGELGTNPIGTGPYILKEWVRDDHLTLEANPNYWGEAALTPNLVMRPIVEGAARFLELQAGAVDVINNLGADDFPVAEADPNVQILSRPPLNIGYLWMNRDVEKFSDVNVRQAIGMCIDREAIVQAFYPPSSLVAEQFMPPGVLGYTEGLTWYERDVEAAKALLAEAGYGDGLDVTISLREVFRGYLPEPSKVAEAIQAQLAECGVNVTIDVIESGAFLDAAAAGDLEMGLLGWLADYPDPTNWLDFHFMGTGAGEQFGAPFQDVYDILAEAATYPDPAMRQPLYDQANALLKEYAIMVPIAHGGSAMAASALVEGMLASPLNSEIFSLVSKGDADTIIYAKNGDAISIDCTDETDGESFEVCTQIFEGLLGFAPGTTDVQAALATAWEPNEDATQWTFTLREGVTFGDGTPFNSDAVVLNMVRQWDPEHPLHVGRTGEFYYFTAFFGGFRGQ
;
A
#
# COMPACT_ATOMS: atom_id res chain seq x y z
N MET A 1 -30.97 16.88 -57.53
CA MET A 1 -29.91 15.84 -57.53
C MET A 1 -29.94 15.24 -56.13
N SER A 2 -30.64 14.12 -55.87
CA SER A 2 -30.38 12.71 -56.22
C SER A 2 -29.57 11.93 -55.17
N ARG A 3 -30.30 11.11 -54.36
CA ARG A 3 -29.88 9.87 -53.65
C ARG A 3 -28.92 10.04 -52.43
N ALA A 4 -28.84 9.17 -51.41
CA ALA A 4 -29.76 8.22 -50.71
C ALA A 4 -28.98 7.57 -49.52
N GLY A 5 -29.53 7.11 -48.38
CA GLY A 5 -30.87 7.24 -47.79
C GLY A 5 -31.46 5.93 -47.18
N ARG A 6 -31.94 5.98 -45.90
CA ARG A 6 -32.52 4.89 -45.03
C ARG A 6 -31.50 4.09 -44.21
N LEU A 7 -31.77 3.45 -43.05
CA LEU A 7 -32.96 3.10 -42.21
C LEU A 7 -32.90 3.91 -40.86
N LEU A 8 -33.67 3.72 -39.77
CA LEU A 8 -35.10 3.45 -39.47
C LEU A 8 -35.43 3.96 -38.02
N VAL A 9 -36.70 3.93 -37.58
CA VAL A 9 -37.17 4.05 -36.18
C VAL A 9 -38.35 3.09 -35.98
N VAL A 10 -38.46 2.42 -34.82
CA VAL A 10 -39.75 1.88 -34.30
C VAL A 10 -39.80 2.05 -32.78
N LEU A 11 -40.89 2.66 -32.30
CA LEU A 11 -41.26 2.81 -30.90
C LEU A 11 -42.77 2.53 -30.79
N VAL A 12 -43.20 1.71 -29.84
CA VAL A 12 -44.63 1.40 -29.60
C VAL A 12 -44.92 1.35 -28.10
N LEU A 13 -46.06 1.94 -27.73
CA LEU A 13 -46.53 2.20 -26.37
C LEU A 13 -48.04 1.89 -26.36
N ILE A 14 -48.59 1.26 -25.31
CA ILE A 14 -50.00 1.24 -24.84
C ILE A 14 -50.05 0.30 -23.60
N LEU A 15 -50.31 0.76 -22.36
CA LEU A 15 -51.57 1.23 -21.71
C LEU A 15 -52.55 0.11 -21.27
N ALA A 16 -53.08 0.24 -20.04
CA ALA A 16 -53.72 -0.80 -19.24
C ALA A 16 -55.22 -0.56 -18.92
N THR A 17 -55.96 -1.58 -18.47
CA THR A 17 -57.22 -1.43 -17.67
C THR A 17 -57.61 -2.66 -16.81
N ILE A 18 -57.49 -2.50 -15.48
CA ILE A 18 -58.38 -2.86 -14.33
C ILE A 18 -59.58 -3.84 -14.50
N GLY A 19 -59.77 -4.74 -13.50
CA GLY A 19 -61.03 -5.44 -13.15
C GLY A 19 -60.97 -6.14 -11.75
N LEU A 20 -62.06 -6.16 -10.95
CA LEU A 20 -62.07 -6.36 -9.48
C LEU A 20 -62.89 -7.57 -8.94
N ALA A 21 -62.61 -7.97 -7.68
CA ALA A 21 -63.47 -8.67 -6.66
C ALA A 21 -63.65 -10.23 -6.75
N GLN A 22 -63.85 -11.03 -5.68
CA GLN A 22 -63.97 -10.79 -4.21
C GLN A 22 -63.85 -12.08 -3.30
N CYS A 23 -63.30 -11.91 -2.07
CA CYS A 23 -63.58 -12.53 -0.74
C CYS A 23 -63.69 -14.06 -0.40
N GLY A 24 -62.94 -14.45 0.67
CA GLY A 24 -63.31 -15.42 1.77
C GLY A 24 -62.79 -16.88 1.66
N SER A 25 -62.46 -17.65 2.72
CA SER A 25 -62.36 -17.45 4.20
C SER A 25 -61.75 -18.69 4.92
N SER A 26 -61.01 -18.54 6.04
CA SER A 26 -60.50 -19.62 6.96
C SER A 26 -61.51 -19.97 8.10
N PRO A 27 -61.29 -20.85 9.14
CA PRO A 27 -60.09 -21.62 9.59
C PRO A 27 -60.27 -23.08 10.20
N GLU A 28 -59.14 -23.81 10.44
CA GLU A 28 -58.75 -24.78 11.55
C GLU A 28 -59.68 -25.94 12.09
N PRO A 29 -59.31 -26.87 13.05
CA PRO A 29 -58.07 -27.12 13.87
C PRO A 29 -57.60 -28.62 14.12
N THR A 30 -56.65 -28.85 15.07
CA THR A 30 -56.40 -30.04 15.99
C THR A 30 -55.77 -31.37 15.49
N GLN A 31 -55.00 -32.20 16.27
CA GLN A 31 -54.12 -32.05 17.47
C GLN A 31 -53.27 -33.36 17.72
N ALA A 32 -52.31 -33.35 18.68
CA ALA A 32 -51.27 -34.39 18.96
C ALA A 32 -51.71 -35.63 19.79
N PRO A 33 -50.78 -36.56 20.18
CA PRO A 33 -50.31 -36.55 21.59
C PRO A 33 -48.85 -37.02 21.90
N GLU A 34 -48.36 -36.59 23.08
CA GLU A 34 -47.18 -37.04 23.89
C GLU A 34 -47.60 -38.13 24.96
N PRO A 35 -46.80 -38.70 25.92
CA PRO A 35 -45.61 -38.12 26.63
C PRO A 35 -44.49 -39.03 27.30
N THR A 36 -43.46 -38.37 27.88
CA THR A 36 -42.54 -38.80 29.01
C THR A 36 -41.52 -39.95 28.81
N VAL A 37 -40.34 -40.04 29.47
CA VAL A 37 -39.84 -39.58 30.82
C VAL A 37 -38.36 -39.11 30.75
N ALA A 38 -37.89 -38.27 31.69
CA ALA A 38 -36.54 -37.67 31.75
C ALA A 38 -35.47 -38.44 32.58
N ALA A 39 -34.16 -38.14 32.37
CA ALA A 39 -33.21 -37.68 33.42
C ALA A 39 -31.73 -37.54 32.98
N ALA A 40 -31.09 -36.44 33.41
CA ALA A 40 -29.67 -36.22 33.76
C ALA A 40 -28.52 -36.24 32.71
N GLU A 41 -27.75 -35.14 32.69
CA GLU A 41 -26.33 -35.02 32.30
C GLU A 41 -25.37 -35.66 33.36
N PRO A 42 -24.02 -35.68 33.22
CA PRO A 42 -23.16 -35.19 32.12
C PRO A 42 -22.10 -36.21 31.61
N THR A 43 -21.54 -36.00 30.40
CA THR A 43 -20.07 -36.05 30.13
C THR A 43 -19.76 -35.65 28.69
N ALA A 44 -18.59 -35.03 28.48
CA ALA A 44 -18.08 -34.62 27.17
C ALA A 44 -17.49 -35.77 26.34
N ALA A 45 -17.65 -35.68 25.01
CA ALA A 45 -16.81 -36.29 23.99
C ALA A 45 -16.96 -35.44 22.70
N ALA A 46 -15.88 -35.31 21.91
CA ALA A 46 -15.86 -34.49 20.70
C ALA A 46 -16.81 -35.02 19.60
N ALA A 47 -17.25 -34.13 18.71
CA ALA A 47 -18.02 -34.46 17.52
C ALA A 47 -17.22 -34.06 16.26
N GLU A 48 -17.19 -34.96 15.28
CA GLU A 48 -16.53 -34.79 13.97
C GLU A 48 -17.31 -33.82 13.06
N PRO A 49 -16.67 -33.23 12.02
CA PRO A 49 -17.36 -32.35 11.07
C PRO A 49 -18.50 -33.10 10.37
N THR A 50 -19.64 -32.43 10.17
CA THR A 50 -20.80 -33.02 9.48
C THR A 50 -21.27 -32.14 8.33
N THR A 51 -20.64 -32.30 7.18
CA THR A 51 -21.15 -31.86 5.87
C THR A 51 -21.19 -33.06 4.93
N ALA A 52 -22.24 -33.16 4.12
CA ALA A 52 -22.33 -34.16 3.06
C ALA A 52 -21.71 -33.60 1.78
N PRO A 53 -21.18 -34.44 0.87
CA PRO A 53 -20.63 -33.97 -0.41
C PRO A 53 -21.70 -33.23 -1.22
N ALA A 54 -21.28 -32.21 -1.98
CA ALA A 54 -22.12 -31.54 -2.96
C ALA A 54 -22.65 -32.53 -4.03
N GLU A 55 -23.80 -32.23 -4.65
CA GLU A 55 -24.19 -32.99 -5.85
C GLU A 55 -23.30 -32.58 -7.03
N PRO A 56 -22.78 -33.54 -7.82
CA PRO A 56 -21.76 -33.27 -8.82
C PRO A 56 -22.27 -32.33 -9.91
N THR A 57 -21.48 -31.31 -10.20
CA THR A 57 -21.70 -30.43 -11.36
C THR A 57 -21.47 -31.18 -12.67
N GLY A 58 -22.00 -30.66 -13.77
CA GLY A 58 -22.12 -31.39 -15.04
C GLY A 58 -20.82 -31.66 -15.82
N PHE A 59 -19.64 -31.36 -15.24
CA PHE A 59 -18.36 -31.33 -15.96
C PHE A 59 -17.68 -32.70 -16.09
N GLY A 60 -17.80 -33.59 -15.10
CA GLY A 60 -17.15 -34.91 -15.13
C GLY A 60 -15.65 -34.83 -14.85
N THR A 61 -14.82 -35.51 -15.65
CA THR A 61 -13.35 -35.46 -15.53
C THR A 61 -12.78 -34.39 -16.47
N ILE A 62 -11.98 -33.49 -15.92
CA ILE A 62 -11.33 -32.36 -16.60
C ILE A 62 -9.85 -32.70 -16.78
N ARG A 63 -9.33 -32.57 -18.00
CA ARG A 63 -7.92 -32.82 -18.29
C ARG A 63 -7.13 -31.52 -18.12
N VAL A 64 -6.03 -31.55 -17.38
CA VAL A 64 -5.30 -30.35 -16.97
C VAL A 64 -3.84 -30.44 -17.39
N GLY A 65 -3.37 -29.48 -18.20
CA GLY A 65 -1.96 -29.38 -18.57
C GLY A 65 -1.13 -28.77 -17.43
N THR A 66 0.03 -29.36 -17.15
CA THR A 66 0.99 -28.87 -16.16
C THR A 66 2.40 -29.34 -16.54
N GLU A 67 3.46 -28.58 -16.25
CA GLU A 67 4.85 -29.02 -16.46
C GLU A 67 5.49 -29.44 -15.13
N ALA A 68 5.52 -30.74 -14.82
CA ALA A 68 5.92 -31.23 -13.50
C ALA A 68 7.45 -31.20 -13.26
N ALA A 69 8.03 -30.00 -13.25
CA ALA A 69 9.46 -29.67 -13.06
C ALA A 69 9.70 -28.37 -12.26
N PHE A 70 8.66 -27.75 -11.70
CA PHE A 70 8.64 -26.39 -11.12
C PHE A 70 8.27 -26.38 -9.60
N PRO A 71 9.08 -27.02 -8.73
CA PRO A 71 8.79 -27.08 -7.29
C PRO A 71 8.87 -25.68 -6.63
N PRO A 72 7.97 -25.34 -5.68
CA PRO A 72 7.02 -26.23 -4.99
C PRO A 72 5.64 -26.37 -5.67
N PHE A 73 5.40 -25.71 -6.81
CA PHE A 73 4.07 -25.63 -7.42
C PHE A 73 3.66 -26.93 -8.12
N GLU A 74 4.50 -27.45 -9.01
CA GLU A 74 4.25 -28.71 -9.70
C GLU A 74 5.57 -29.47 -9.94
N PHE A 75 5.69 -30.69 -9.44
CA PHE A 75 6.88 -31.51 -9.67
C PHE A 75 6.60 -32.99 -9.51
N LYS A 76 7.57 -33.84 -9.87
CA LYS A 76 7.47 -35.28 -9.66
C LYS A 76 8.14 -35.72 -8.37
N ASP A 77 7.40 -36.44 -7.52
CA ASP A 77 7.93 -37.09 -6.32
C ASP A 77 8.87 -38.27 -6.66
N GLU A 78 9.50 -38.89 -5.65
CA GLU A 78 10.38 -40.05 -5.84
C GLU A 78 9.68 -41.27 -6.49
N ALA A 79 8.35 -41.35 -6.41
CA ALA A 79 7.55 -42.40 -7.01
C ALA A 79 7.11 -42.09 -8.45
N GLY A 80 7.29 -40.84 -8.91
CA GLY A 80 6.91 -40.33 -10.22
C GLY A 80 5.47 -39.81 -10.31
N ASN A 81 4.82 -39.55 -9.18
CA ASN A 81 3.52 -38.86 -9.13
C ASN A 81 3.74 -37.36 -9.28
N ILE A 82 2.81 -36.66 -9.94
CA ILE A 82 2.81 -35.20 -9.98
C ILE A 82 2.20 -34.70 -8.67
N VAL A 83 2.90 -33.81 -7.97
CA VAL A 83 2.54 -33.24 -6.66
C VAL A 83 2.96 -31.77 -6.60
N GLY A 84 2.44 -31.02 -5.64
CA GLY A 84 2.82 -29.63 -5.38
C GLY A 84 1.60 -28.73 -5.14
N PHE A 85 1.86 -27.48 -4.79
CA PHE A 85 0.84 -26.47 -4.45
C PHE A 85 -0.27 -26.37 -5.50
N ASP A 86 0.07 -26.37 -6.80
CA ASP A 86 -0.90 -26.24 -7.89
C ASP A 86 -1.81 -27.48 -7.98
N MET A 87 -1.29 -28.67 -7.67
CA MET A 87 -2.05 -29.92 -7.73
C MET A 87 -3.06 -29.99 -6.59
N ASP A 88 -2.60 -29.70 -5.38
CA ASP A 88 -3.45 -29.75 -4.18
C ASP A 88 -4.50 -28.64 -4.20
N LEU A 89 -4.14 -27.44 -4.70
CA LEU A 89 -5.09 -26.34 -4.89
C LEU A 89 -6.19 -26.72 -5.89
N LEU A 90 -5.84 -27.26 -7.06
CA LEU A 90 -6.84 -27.61 -8.06
C LEU A 90 -7.68 -28.84 -7.67
N ASP A 91 -7.10 -29.80 -6.95
CA ASP A 91 -7.85 -30.93 -6.37
C ASP A 91 -8.84 -30.46 -5.29
N ALA A 92 -8.48 -29.46 -4.47
CA ALA A 92 -9.41 -28.84 -3.51
C ALA A 92 -10.55 -28.08 -4.22
N ILE A 93 -10.25 -27.30 -5.26
CA ILE A 93 -11.25 -26.63 -6.12
C ILE A 93 -12.18 -27.66 -6.75
N ALA A 94 -11.63 -28.77 -7.26
CA ALA A 94 -12.39 -29.87 -7.85
C ALA A 94 -13.32 -30.55 -6.83
N ALA A 95 -12.88 -30.71 -5.58
CA ALA A 95 -13.67 -31.29 -4.50
C ALA A 95 -14.86 -30.42 -4.07
N GLU A 96 -14.68 -29.09 -3.95
CA GLU A 96 -15.77 -28.15 -3.63
C GLU A 96 -16.82 -28.08 -4.75
N VAL A 97 -16.38 -28.08 -6.01
CA VAL A 97 -17.25 -27.86 -7.18
C VAL A 97 -17.80 -29.18 -7.76
N GLY A 98 -17.20 -30.32 -7.41
CA GLY A 98 -17.67 -31.65 -7.77
C GLY A 98 -17.29 -32.11 -9.19
N PHE A 99 -16.05 -31.86 -9.61
CA PHE A 99 -15.45 -32.45 -10.81
C PHE A 99 -14.23 -33.34 -10.46
N GLU A 100 -13.76 -34.17 -11.40
CA GLU A 100 -12.54 -34.97 -11.25
C GLU A 100 -11.41 -34.36 -12.09
N VAL A 101 -10.14 -34.52 -11.68
CA VAL A 101 -8.97 -34.00 -12.42
C VAL A 101 -8.12 -35.14 -13.00
N GLU A 102 -7.64 -34.96 -14.24
CA GLU A 102 -6.62 -35.79 -14.89
C GLU A 102 -5.45 -34.89 -15.31
N TYR A 103 -4.36 -34.88 -14.52
CA TYR A 103 -3.15 -34.13 -14.83
C TYR A 103 -2.37 -34.72 -16.01
N VAL A 104 -1.92 -33.84 -16.91
CA VAL A 104 -1.21 -34.13 -18.14
C VAL A 104 0.13 -33.38 -18.12
N ASP A 105 1.19 -34.10 -17.76
CA ASP A 105 2.58 -33.63 -17.82
C ASP A 105 2.97 -33.26 -19.27
N THR A 106 3.28 -31.99 -19.48
CA THR A 106 3.64 -31.41 -20.79
C THR A 106 4.63 -30.27 -20.62
N PRO A 107 5.56 -30.03 -21.57
CA PRO A 107 6.39 -28.83 -21.55
C PRO A 107 5.56 -27.55 -21.49
N PHE A 108 6.07 -26.55 -20.76
CA PHE A 108 5.48 -25.22 -20.62
C PHE A 108 5.56 -24.44 -21.95
N ASP A 109 6.62 -24.65 -22.75
CA ASP A 109 6.67 -24.14 -24.12
C ASP A 109 5.52 -24.70 -24.96
N GLY A 110 4.64 -23.81 -25.42
CA GLY A 110 3.44 -24.16 -26.17
C GLY A 110 2.26 -24.68 -25.32
N ILE A 111 2.32 -24.68 -23.98
CA ILE A 111 1.23 -25.19 -23.13
C ILE A 111 -0.12 -24.50 -23.38
N PHE A 112 -0.12 -23.17 -23.57
CA PHE A 112 -1.32 -22.40 -23.94
C PHE A 112 -1.81 -22.68 -25.38
N VAL A 113 -0.92 -23.14 -26.28
CA VAL A 113 -1.30 -23.57 -27.64
C VAL A 113 -1.93 -24.95 -27.61
N ALA A 114 -1.40 -25.86 -26.78
CA ALA A 114 -1.98 -27.19 -26.54
C ALA A 114 -3.35 -27.10 -25.83
N LEU A 115 -3.52 -26.15 -24.89
CA LEU A 115 -4.83 -25.76 -24.39
C LEU A 115 -5.76 -25.37 -25.55
N GLN A 116 -5.33 -24.44 -26.40
CA GLN A 116 -6.12 -23.97 -27.56
C GLN A 116 -6.48 -25.07 -28.58
N THR A 117 -5.67 -26.12 -28.74
CA THR A 117 -6.00 -27.25 -29.62
C THR A 117 -6.95 -28.28 -28.99
N GLY A 118 -7.23 -28.16 -27.68
CA GLY A 118 -8.06 -29.10 -26.93
C GLY A 118 -7.29 -30.35 -26.49
N ASP A 119 -5.97 -30.25 -26.33
CA ASP A 119 -5.13 -31.33 -25.81
C ASP A 119 -5.36 -31.53 -24.30
N PHE A 120 -5.87 -30.51 -23.61
CA PHE A 120 -6.45 -30.47 -22.27
C PHE A 120 -7.49 -29.33 -22.17
N ASP A 121 -8.25 -29.30 -21.08
CA ASP A 121 -9.40 -28.40 -20.86
C ASP A 121 -9.01 -27.15 -20.04
N ALA A 122 -8.03 -27.29 -19.14
CA ALA A 122 -7.44 -26.21 -18.33
C ALA A 122 -5.91 -26.37 -18.19
N VAL A 123 -5.24 -25.36 -17.64
CA VAL A 123 -3.81 -25.37 -17.26
C VAL A 123 -3.65 -24.76 -15.86
N ILE A 124 -2.91 -25.46 -15.00
CA ILE A 124 -2.34 -24.92 -13.76
C ILE A 124 -0.87 -25.37 -13.70
N SER A 125 0.04 -24.40 -13.67
CA SER A 125 1.48 -24.60 -13.86
C SER A 125 2.25 -23.30 -13.57
N ALA A 126 2.15 -22.77 -12.36
CA ALA A 126 2.69 -21.47 -11.93
C ALA A 126 2.42 -20.34 -12.97
N ALA A 127 1.22 -20.32 -13.54
CA ALA A 127 1.02 -19.72 -14.86
C ALA A 127 0.73 -18.22 -14.77
N THR A 128 1.75 -17.37 -14.94
CA THR A 128 1.57 -15.91 -14.93
C THR A 128 0.48 -15.42 -15.89
N ILE A 129 -0.47 -14.66 -15.34
CA ILE A 129 -1.47 -13.89 -16.06
C ILE A 129 -0.75 -12.73 -16.78
N LYS A 130 -0.58 -12.83 -18.10
CA LYS A 130 -0.11 -11.71 -18.94
C LYS A 130 -1.17 -11.30 -19.97
N PRO A 131 -1.30 -10.01 -20.33
CA PRO A 131 -2.27 -9.55 -21.34
C PRO A 131 -2.22 -10.32 -22.66
N GLU A 132 -1.02 -10.67 -23.13
CA GLU A 132 -0.79 -11.42 -24.37
C GLU A 132 -1.29 -12.87 -24.27
N ARG A 133 -1.12 -13.50 -23.10
CA ARG A 133 -1.69 -14.83 -22.83
C ARG A 133 -3.22 -14.72 -22.74
N ALA A 134 -3.74 -13.67 -22.10
CA ALA A 134 -5.17 -13.39 -22.00
C ALA A 134 -5.85 -13.04 -23.34
N GLU A 135 -5.12 -12.83 -24.45
CA GLU A 135 -5.71 -12.78 -25.80
C GLU A 135 -6.19 -14.17 -26.27
N ILE A 136 -5.48 -15.24 -25.89
CA ILE A 136 -5.68 -16.60 -26.43
C ILE A 136 -6.36 -17.57 -25.46
N VAL A 137 -6.31 -17.31 -24.15
CA VAL A 137 -6.97 -18.08 -23.07
C VAL A 137 -7.74 -17.14 -22.13
N ASP A 138 -8.70 -17.67 -21.38
CA ASP A 138 -9.30 -16.96 -20.24
C ASP A 138 -8.62 -17.45 -18.95
N PHE A 139 -8.27 -16.54 -18.04
CA PHE A 139 -7.67 -16.88 -16.73
C PHE A 139 -8.70 -16.79 -15.61
N SER A 140 -8.52 -17.61 -14.58
CA SER A 140 -9.20 -17.50 -13.29
C SER A 140 -8.91 -16.16 -12.60
N ASP A 141 -9.61 -15.92 -11.49
CA ASP A 141 -9.12 -14.96 -10.50
C ASP A 141 -7.71 -15.39 -10.03
N PRO A 142 -6.80 -14.44 -9.73
CA PRO A 142 -5.41 -14.75 -9.40
C PRO A 142 -5.32 -15.59 -8.12
N TYR A 143 -4.61 -16.72 -8.21
CA TYR A 143 -4.52 -17.66 -7.10
C TYR A 143 -3.26 -17.51 -6.26
N PHE A 144 -2.18 -16.92 -6.80
CA PHE A 144 -0.90 -16.73 -6.10
C PHE A 144 -0.18 -15.48 -6.62
N ASP A 145 0.47 -14.71 -5.72
CA ASP A 145 1.27 -13.54 -6.06
C ASP A 145 2.78 -13.91 -6.09
N ALA A 146 3.44 -13.61 -7.20
CA ALA A 146 4.80 -14.04 -7.52
C ALA A 146 5.66 -12.87 -8.02
N GLY A 147 6.89 -13.17 -8.41
CA GLY A 147 7.80 -12.21 -9.01
C GLY A 147 9.09 -12.87 -9.48
N LEU A 148 9.70 -12.34 -10.54
CA LEU A 148 10.97 -12.85 -11.04
C LEU A 148 12.13 -12.38 -10.17
N ALA A 149 13.10 -13.25 -9.95
CA ALA A 149 14.34 -12.96 -9.24
C ALA A 149 15.56 -13.41 -10.04
N VAL A 150 16.73 -12.95 -9.59
CA VAL A 150 18.01 -13.35 -10.17
C VAL A 150 18.81 -14.14 -9.17
N VAL A 151 19.22 -15.35 -9.55
CA VAL A 151 20.10 -16.20 -8.76
C VAL A 151 21.46 -16.34 -9.45
N VAL A 152 22.53 -16.20 -8.65
CA VAL A 152 23.93 -16.32 -9.07
C VAL A 152 24.66 -17.25 -8.11
N ARG A 153 25.91 -17.63 -8.43
CA ARG A 153 26.74 -18.36 -7.46
C ARG A 153 27.17 -17.48 -6.30
N THR A 154 27.33 -18.02 -5.09
CA THR A 154 27.87 -17.29 -3.92
C THR A 154 29.28 -16.78 -4.14
N ASP A 155 30.07 -17.45 -4.98
CA ASP A 155 31.43 -17.06 -5.35
C ASP A 155 31.51 -16.01 -6.47
N SER A 156 30.36 -15.59 -7.01
CA SER A 156 30.29 -14.58 -8.08
C SER A 156 30.46 -13.15 -7.57
N GLU A 157 31.07 -12.30 -8.39
CA GLU A 157 31.30 -10.88 -8.11
C GLU A 157 30.04 -10.00 -8.27
N TYR A 158 28.99 -10.51 -8.92
CA TYR A 158 27.79 -9.75 -9.33
C TYR A 158 26.90 -9.41 -8.12
N GLN A 159 26.79 -8.13 -7.76
CA GLN A 159 25.98 -7.69 -6.61
C GLN A 159 24.59 -7.20 -7.03
N SER A 160 24.45 -6.74 -8.28
CA SER A 160 23.23 -6.20 -8.87
C SER A 160 22.84 -6.96 -10.13
N VAL A 161 21.58 -6.84 -10.55
CA VAL A 161 21.09 -7.48 -11.78
C VAL A 161 21.81 -6.95 -13.03
N ASP A 162 22.28 -5.71 -13.01
CA ASP A 162 22.95 -5.09 -14.17
C ASP A 162 24.42 -5.50 -14.31
N ASP A 163 25.06 -6.03 -13.26
CA ASP A 163 26.39 -6.65 -13.35
C ASP A 163 26.44 -7.87 -14.29
N LEU A 164 25.25 -8.42 -14.61
CA LEU A 164 25.06 -9.54 -15.54
C LEU A 164 24.94 -9.10 -17.01
N ALA A 165 25.03 -7.80 -17.32
CA ALA A 165 25.02 -7.30 -18.69
C ALA A 165 26.11 -7.96 -19.58
N GLY A 166 25.71 -8.58 -20.69
CA GLY A 166 26.62 -9.30 -21.58
C GLY A 166 27.18 -10.62 -21.03
N LYS A 167 26.61 -11.13 -19.93
CA LYS A 167 26.94 -12.46 -19.37
C LYS A 167 25.92 -13.50 -19.87
N PRO A 168 26.29 -14.79 -19.95
CA PRO A 168 25.34 -15.84 -20.29
C PRO A 168 24.33 -16.07 -19.16
N ILE A 169 23.04 -15.87 -19.43
CA ILE A 169 21.94 -15.98 -18.47
C ILE A 169 21.08 -17.19 -18.79
N GLY A 170 20.76 -18.01 -17.79
CA GLY A 170 19.83 -19.14 -17.95
C GLY A 170 18.38 -18.73 -17.74
N VAL A 171 17.49 -19.31 -18.55
CA VAL A 171 16.03 -19.22 -18.40
C VAL A 171 15.39 -20.53 -18.85
N GLN A 172 14.18 -20.81 -18.36
CA GLN A 172 13.31 -21.81 -18.98
C GLN A 172 12.59 -21.21 -20.19
N LEU A 173 12.52 -21.95 -21.29
CA LEU A 173 11.93 -21.53 -22.56
C LEU A 173 10.44 -21.16 -22.39
N GLY A 174 10.04 -19.97 -22.86
CA GLY A 174 8.64 -19.55 -22.91
C GLY A 174 8.03 -19.05 -21.59
N THR A 175 8.79 -19.05 -20.49
CA THR A 175 8.36 -18.43 -19.22
C THR A 175 8.43 -16.91 -19.28
N THR A 176 7.95 -16.24 -18.22
CA THR A 176 8.09 -14.79 -18.07
C THR A 176 9.56 -14.40 -17.86
N GLY A 177 10.34 -15.26 -17.20
CA GLY A 177 11.79 -15.13 -17.05
C GLY A 177 12.56 -15.12 -18.37
N ASP A 178 12.14 -15.91 -19.37
CA ASP A 178 12.69 -15.84 -20.75
C ASP A 178 12.46 -14.46 -21.37
N ILE A 179 11.23 -13.97 -21.30
CA ILE A 179 10.84 -12.67 -21.86
C ILE A 179 11.66 -11.53 -21.22
N GLU A 180 11.79 -11.52 -19.89
CA GLU A 180 12.53 -10.46 -19.20
C GLU A 180 14.05 -10.57 -19.37
N ALA A 181 14.64 -11.78 -19.31
CA ALA A 181 16.06 -11.94 -19.57
C ALA A 181 16.42 -11.52 -21.01
N SER A 182 15.53 -11.80 -21.97
CA SER A 182 15.73 -11.43 -23.38
C SER A 182 15.59 -9.93 -23.59
N THR A 183 14.67 -9.29 -22.88
CA THR A 183 14.46 -7.83 -22.91
C THR A 183 15.61 -7.09 -22.24
N ARG A 184 16.08 -7.57 -21.07
CA ARG A 184 17.13 -6.90 -20.27
C ARG A 184 18.55 -7.17 -20.78
N TYR A 185 18.87 -8.42 -21.13
CA TYR A 185 20.24 -8.83 -21.45
C TYR A 185 20.48 -9.11 -22.95
N GLY A 186 19.43 -9.19 -23.76
CA GLY A 186 19.50 -9.47 -25.19
C GLY A 186 19.56 -10.97 -25.52
N ASP A 187 18.85 -11.37 -26.59
CA ASP A 187 18.73 -12.76 -27.06
C ASP A 187 20.07 -13.49 -27.23
N GLU A 188 21.15 -12.80 -27.60
CA GLU A 188 22.48 -13.39 -27.77
C GLU A 188 23.13 -13.87 -26.46
N ASN A 189 22.65 -13.36 -25.31
CA ASN A 189 23.16 -13.66 -23.97
C ASN A 189 22.25 -14.65 -23.22
N VAL A 190 21.01 -14.82 -23.65
CA VAL A 190 20.04 -15.74 -23.04
C VAL A 190 20.24 -17.18 -23.53
N ARG A 191 20.38 -18.10 -22.58
CA ARG A 191 20.40 -19.54 -22.80
C ARG A 191 19.11 -20.15 -22.28
N ARG A 192 18.29 -20.57 -23.24
CA ARG A 192 16.99 -21.21 -23.00
C ARG A 192 17.18 -22.70 -22.76
N TYR A 193 16.53 -23.19 -21.72
CA TYR A 193 16.47 -24.60 -21.35
C TYR A 193 15.02 -25.08 -21.42
N ASP A 194 14.81 -26.35 -21.76
CA ASP A 194 13.46 -26.94 -21.82
C ASP A 194 12.84 -27.15 -20.41
N ASP A 195 13.61 -26.92 -19.34
CA ASP A 195 13.31 -27.22 -17.93
C ASP A 195 14.23 -26.34 -17.05
N VAL A 196 13.70 -25.66 -16.02
CA VAL A 196 14.48 -24.75 -15.14
C VAL A 196 15.60 -25.46 -14.37
N LEU A 197 15.43 -26.72 -13.99
CA LEU A 197 16.44 -27.51 -13.27
C LEU A 197 17.69 -27.73 -14.12
N LEU A 198 17.57 -27.70 -15.45
CA LEU A 198 18.73 -27.70 -16.36
C LEU A 198 19.46 -26.36 -16.36
N ALA A 199 18.75 -25.23 -16.18
CA ALA A 199 19.38 -23.93 -15.99
C ALA A 199 20.15 -23.89 -14.65
N PHE A 200 19.56 -24.36 -13.55
CA PHE A 200 20.25 -24.49 -12.25
C PHE A 200 21.51 -25.36 -12.34
N GLN A 201 21.44 -26.51 -13.02
CA GLN A 201 22.61 -27.34 -13.28
C GLN A 201 23.71 -26.58 -14.06
N ALA A 202 23.33 -25.80 -15.08
CA ALA A 202 24.27 -25.00 -15.87
C ALA A 202 24.92 -23.85 -15.08
N LEU A 203 24.21 -23.27 -14.09
CA LEU A 203 24.77 -22.25 -13.20
C LEU A 203 25.82 -22.84 -12.26
N LEU A 204 25.52 -24.04 -11.72
CA LEU A 204 26.39 -24.80 -10.84
C LEU A 204 27.64 -25.37 -11.55
N THR A 205 27.55 -25.73 -12.83
CA THR A 205 28.72 -26.12 -13.65
C THR A 205 29.56 -24.92 -14.11
N GLY A 206 29.07 -23.69 -13.95
CA GLY A 206 29.71 -22.48 -14.44
C GLY A 206 29.59 -22.28 -15.96
N ASP A 207 28.61 -22.94 -16.58
CA ASP A 207 28.29 -22.70 -17.99
C ASP A 207 27.58 -21.35 -18.17
N ILE A 208 26.72 -20.96 -17.23
CA ILE A 208 26.05 -19.64 -17.15
C ILE A 208 26.48 -18.88 -15.87
N GLU A 209 26.21 -17.58 -15.82
CA GLU A 209 26.63 -16.68 -14.72
C GLU A 209 25.48 -16.25 -13.79
N GLY A 210 24.24 -16.32 -14.27
CA GLY A 210 23.02 -16.14 -13.47
C GLY A 210 21.81 -16.78 -14.14
N ILE A 211 20.71 -16.89 -13.42
CA ILE A 211 19.40 -17.35 -13.93
C ILE A 211 18.36 -16.28 -13.59
N VAL A 212 17.44 -16.01 -14.52
CA VAL A 212 16.19 -15.29 -14.24
C VAL A 212 15.08 -16.33 -14.10
N ASN A 213 14.45 -16.38 -12.93
CA ASN A 213 13.40 -17.35 -12.62
C ASN A 213 12.51 -16.84 -11.48
N ASP A 214 11.30 -17.38 -11.36
CA ASP A 214 10.34 -17.08 -10.31
C ASP A 214 10.94 -17.25 -8.91
N LEU A 215 10.74 -16.25 -8.05
CA LEU A 215 11.33 -16.17 -6.72
C LEU A 215 10.93 -17.35 -5.80
N PRO A 216 9.66 -17.79 -5.73
CA PRO A 216 9.29 -18.90 -4.84
C PRO A 216 9.91 -20.23 -5.30
N VAL A 217 9.99 -20.47 -6.61
CA VAL A 217 10.65 -21.66 -7.18
C VAL A 217 12.16 -21.62 -7.00
N THR A 218 12.76 -20.43 -7.11
CA THR A 218 14.19 -20.24 -6.85
C THR A 218 14.53 -20.49 -5.39
N LYS A 219 13.71 -19.99 -4.45
CA LYS A 219 13.80 -20.30 -3.02
C LYS A 219 13.59 -21.79 -2.77
N GLY A 220 12.54 -22.40 -3.33
CA GLY A 220 12.25 -23.84 -3.21
C GLY A 220 13.39 -24.73 -3.74
N TYR A 221 14.02 -24.37 -4.86
CA TYR A 221 15.21 -25.07 -5.36
C TYR A 221 16.38 -24.95 -4.38
N MET A 222 16.65 -23.75 -3.87
CA MET A 222 17.76 -23.51 -2.93
C MET A 222 17.54 -24.23 -1.59
N ALA A 223 16.31 -24.24 -1.05
CA ALA A 223 15.95 -24.96 0.17
C ALA A 223 16.14 -26.49 0.01
N ASN A 224 15.71 -27.05 -1.13
CA ASN A 224 15.93 -28.47 -1.45
C ASN A 224 17.40 -28.81 -1.80
N ASN A 225 18.26 -27.81 -2.00
CA ASN A 225 19.67 -27.97 -2.32
C ASN A 225 20.54 -27.03 -1.46
N PRO A 226 20.59 -27.20 -0.12
CA PRO A 226 21.26 -26.24 0.77
C PRO A 226 22.79 -26.23 0.62
N ASP A 227 23.37 -27.31 0.09
CA ASP A 227 24.79 -27.37 -0.33
C ASP A 227 25.05 -26.67 -1.68
N SER A 228 24.02 -26.19 -2.39
CA SER A 228 24.19 -25.43 -3.62
C SER A 228 24.77 -24.05 -3.30
N ALA A 229 25.92 -23.75 -3.90
CA ALA A 229 26.64 -22.51 -3.69
C ALA A 229 25.98 -21.35 -4.46
N LEU A 230 24.71 -21.07 -4.17
CA LEU A 230 23.84 -20.10 -4.84
C LEU A 230 23.40 -19.00 -3.87
N ARG A 231 23.15 -17.79 -4.40
CA ARG A 231 22.51 -16.68 -3.70
C ARG A 231 21.61 -15.91 -4.65
N LEU A 232 20.57 -15.32 -4.09
CA LEU A 232 19.81 -14.29 -4.78
C LEU A 232 20.63 -13.00 -4.88
N ILE A 233 20.36 -12.23 -5.94
CA ILE A 233 20.61 -10.80 -5.98
C ILE A 233 19.40 -10.11 -5.33
N GLU A 234 19.65 -9.03 -4.61
CA GLU A 234 18.63 -8.30 -3.86
C GLU A 234 17.64 -7.59 -4.80
N GLY A 235 16.35 -7.60 -4.46
CA GLY A 235 15.25 -7.07 -5.28
C GLY A 235 14.57 -8.11 -6.19
N MET A 236 13.36 -7.78 -6.63
CA MET A 236 12.63 -8.51 -7.67
C MET A 236 12.73 -7.78 -9.01
N LEU A 237 12.77 -8.52 -10.12
CA LEU A 237 12.72 -7.98 -11.48
C LEU A 237 11.30 -7.61 -11.91
N THR A 238 10.30 -8.35 -11.44
CA THR A 238 8.87 -8.14 -11.73
C THR A 238 8.03 -8.54 -10.52
N THR A 239 6.81 -8.01 -10.44
CA THR A 239 5.70 -8.56 -9.66
C THR A 239 4.69 -9.17 -10.63
N GLU A 240 4.25 -10.39 -10.36
CA GLU A 240 3.45 -11.23 -11.25
C GLU A 240 2.32 -11.92 -10.47
N GLN A 241 1.26 -12.35 -11.15
CA GLN A 241 0.16 -13.12 -10.53
C GLN A 241 -0.10 -14.39 -11.33
N TYR A 242 -0.24 -15.53 -10.67
CA TYR A 242 -0.58 -16.80 -11.31
C TYR A 242 -2.10 -17.00 -11.42
N GLY A 243 -2.54 -17.62 -12.50
CA GLY A 243 -3.95 -17.92 -12.77
C GLY A 243 -4.14 -19.26 -13.47
N ILE A 244 -5.26 -19.93 -13.19
CA ILE A 244 -5.66 -21.16 -13.89
C ILE A 244 -6.20 -20.75 -15.26
N ALA A 245 -5.59 -21.21 -16.34
CA ALA A 245 -6.01 -20.87 -17.69
C ALA A 245 -7.01 -21.90 -18.24
N VAL A 246 -8.07 -21.43 -18.90
CA VAL A 246 -9.04 -22.23 -19.66
C VAL A 246 -9.19 -21.72 -21.08
N ASN A 247 -9.77 -22.55 -21.95
CA ASN A 247 -10.05 -22.16 -23.32
C ASN A 247 -11.04 -21.00 -23.45
N LYS A 248 -10.75 -20.07 -24.37
CA LYS A 248 -11.66 -18.97 -24.73
C LYS A 248 -13.06 -19.49 -25.04
N GLY A 249 -14.04 -19.01 -24.30
CA GLY A 249 -15.44 -19.42 -24.47
C GLY A 249 -15.86 -20.67 -23.68
N GLN A 250 -15.13 -21.02 -22.62
CA GLN A 250 -15.60 -21.92 -21.55
C GLN A 250 -16.01 -21.15 -20.27
N PRO A 251 -16.97 -20.19 -20.32
CA PRO A 251 -17.30 -19.37 -19.15
C PRO A 251 -17.94 -20.17 -18.00
N GLU A 252 -18.55 -21.32 -18.29
CA GLU A 252 -19.12 -22.21 -17.27
C GLU A 252 -18.02 -22.91 -16.45
N LEU A 253 -16.94 -23.36 -17.11
CA LEU A 253 -15.77 -23.93 -16.40
C LEU A 253 -14.99 -22.85 -15.66
N LEU A 254 -14.81 -21.68 -16.26
CA LEU A 254 -14.12 -20.56 -15.60
C LEU A 254 -14.85 -20.11 -14.33
N ALA A 255 -16.17 -19.93 -14.41
CA ALA A 255 -16.98 -19.56 -13.26
C ALA A 255 -16.95 -20.65 -12.17
N ALA A 256 -16.97 -21.93 -12.57
CA ALA A 256 -16.83 -23.07 -11.67
C ALA A 256 -15.47 -23.05 -10.94
N ILE A 257 -14.36 -22.80 -11.66
CA ILE A 257 -13.01 -22.69 -11.06
C ILE A 257 -12.94 -21.51 -10.09
N ASN A 258 -13.47 -20.32 -10.45
CA ASN A 258 -13.45 -19.16 -9.55
C ASN A 258 -14.36 -19.35 -8.33
N GLU A 259 -15.53 -20.00 -8.48
CA GLU A 259 -16.42 -20.34 -7.37
C GLU A 259 -15.74 -21.33 -6.40
N GLY A 260 -15.06 -22.34 -6.93
CA GLY A 260 -14.26 -23.28 -6.13
C GLY A 260 -13.04 -22.63 -5.47
N LEU A 261 -12.29 -21.77 -6.17
CA LEU A 261 -11.16 -21.04 -5.60
C LEU A 261 -11.61 -20.11 -4.46
N ALA A 262 -12.75 -19.43 -4.64
CA ALA A 262 -13.35 -18.62 -3.59
C ALA A 262 -13.83 -19.48 -2.40
N ALA A 263 -14.38 -20.67 -2.64
CA ALA A 263 -14.79 -21.60 -1.58
C ALA A 263 -13.59 -22.18 -0.79
N VAL A 264 -12.53 -22.60 -1.49
CA VAL A 264 -11.27 -23.12 -0.91
C VAL A 264 -10.54 -22.05 -0.10
N ARG A 265 -10.60 -20.77 -0.52
CA ARG A 265 -10.13 -19.64 0.30
C ARG A 265 -11.04 -19.38 1.50
N ALA A 266 -12.36 -19.36 1.31
CA ALA A 266 -13.31 -19.11 2.39
C ALA A 266 -13.37 -20.22 3.47
N SER A 267 -12.92 -21.43 3.14
CA SER A 267 -12.83 -22.56 4.09
C SER A 267 -11.51 -22.64 4.84
N GLY A 268 -10.50 -21.84 4.48
CA GLY A 268 -9.13 -21.92 5.00
C GLY A 268 -8.28 -23.05 4.39
N VAL A 269 -8.84 -23.87 3.50
CA VAL A 269 -8.10 -24.97 2.84
C VAL A 269 -7.00 -24.42 1.93
N TYR A 270 -7.19 -23.25 1.32
CA TYR A 270 -6.13 -22.54 0.61
C TYR A 270 -4.92 -22.28 1.53
N ASP A 271 -5.17 -21.83 2.77
CA ASP A 271 -4.13 -21.49 3.73
C ASP A 271 -3.40 -22.74 4.25
N GLU A 272 -4.11 -23.86 4.41
CA GLU A 272 -3.52 -25.16 4.72
C GLU A 272 -2.56 -25.64 3.60
N ILE A 273 -2.98 -25.55 2.34
CA ILE A 273 -2.17 -25.91 1.16
C ILE A 273 -0.97 -24.96 0.99
N TYR A 274 -1.17 -23.66 1.25
CA TYR A 274 -0.10 -22.66 1.25
C TYR A 274 0.91 -22.93 2.38
N ALA A 275 0.45 -23.30 3.57
CA ALA A 275 1.32 -23.71 4.67
C ALA A 275 2.13 -24.97 4.30
N GLU A 276 1.49 -25.99 3.72
CA GLU A 276 2.14 -27.26 3.36
C GLU A 276 3.22 -27.11 2.28
N TRP A 277 2.98 -26.31 1.23
CA TRP A 277 3.90 -26.26 0.08
C TRP A 277 4.80 -25.03 0.03
N ILE A 278 4.36 -23.89 0.57
CA ILE A 278 5.06 -22.61 0.46
C ILE A 278 5.76 -22.27 1.78
N THR A 279 5.11 -22.55 2.92
CA THR A 279 5.69 -22.28 4.25
C THR A 279 6.60 -23.42 4.71
N ALA A 280 6.19 -24.69 4.61
CA ALA A 280 7.05 -25.82 5.01
C ALA A 280 8.30 -25.95 4.13
N ALA A 281 8.26 -25.48 2.88
CA ALA A 281 9.45 -25.34 2.03
C ALA A 281 10.48 -24.32 2.54
N ALA A 282 10.12 -23.50 3.53
CA ALA A 282 11.02 -22.62 4.28
C ALA A 282 11.40 -23.15 5.69
N GLU A 283 10.78 -24.24 6.17
CA GLU A 283 10.94 -24.71 7.56
C GLU A 283 12.02 -25.79 7.78
N GLU A 284 12.64 -26.39 6.74
CA GLU A 284 13.79 -27.31 6.90
C GLU A 284 15.15 -26.60 7.16
N GLU A 285 15.14 -25.50 7.91
CA GLU A 285 16.35 -24.92 8.52
C GLU A 285 16.61 -25.59 9.89
N PRO A 286 17.79 -26.20 10.12
CA PRO A 286 18.10 -26.81 11.41
C PRO A 286 18.40 -25.73 12.47
N ALA A 287 17.36 -25.30 13.19
CA ALA A 287 17.36 -24.33 14.29
C ALA A 287 18.76 -23.96 14.85
N ALA A 288 19.37 -22.95 14.24
CA ALA A 288 20.64 -22.39 14.68
C ALA A 288 20.42 -21.60 15.98
N THR A 289 20.60 -22.27 17.12
CA THR A 289 20.60 -21.63 18.44
C THR A 289 21.82 -20.73 18.65
N SER A 290 21.78 -19.58 17.99
CA SER A 290 22.55 -18.39 18.33
C SER A 290 21.60 -17.21 18.28
N GLU A 291 21.52 -16.46 19.37
CA GLU A 291 20.93 -15.12 19.37
C GLU A 291 21.63 -14.30 18.27
N THR A 292 20.95 -14.09 17.15
CA THR A 292 21.33 -13.05 16.20
C THR A 292 21.21 -11.72 16.93
N ASP A 293 22.21 -10.86 16.82
CA ASP A 293 22.13 -9.53 17.39
C ASP A 293 20.97 -8.82 16.68
N ALA A 294 19.91 -8.41 17.38
CA ALA A 294 18.74 -7.79 16.78
C ALA A 294 19.08 -6.49 15.99
N CYS A 295 20.32 -6.01 16.11
CA CYS A 295 20.88 -4.88 15.40
C CYS A 295 21.81 -5.23 14.22
N SER A 296 21.89 -6.50 13.80
CA SER A 296 22.63 -6.89 12.58
C SER A 296 21.81 -6.86 11.29
N GLY A 297 20.51 -6.58 11.39
CA GLY A 297 19.57 -6.54 10.27
C GLY A 297 19.11 -5.13 9.86
N ALA A 298 18.13 -5.09 8.96
CA ALA A 298 17.45 -3.88 8.52
C ALA A 298 16.62 -3.22 9.65
N SER A 299 15.97 -4.03 10.52
CA SER A 299 15.15 -3.54 11.64
C SER A 299 15.92 -2.62 12.60
N ASN A 300 15.33 -1.46 12.90
CA ASN A 300 15.78 -0.52 13.92
C ASN A 300 15.17 -0.78 15.29
N LEU A 301 14.00 -1.45 15.36
CA LEU A 301 13.45 -1.91 16.62
C LEU A 301 14.29 -3.08 17.14
N LYS A 302 14.71 -2.99 18.40
CA LYS A 302 15.55 -4.00 19.05
C LYS A 302 14.79 -4.83 20.08
N ASP A 303 13.92 -4.19 20.85
CA ASP A 303 13.09 -4.84 21.87
C ASP A 303 11.93 -3.93 22.28
N VAL A 304 10.83 -4.52 22.78
CA VAL A 304 9.72 -3.81 23.42
C VAL A 304 9.48 -4.45 24.78
N VAL A 305 9.90 -3.76 25.83
CA VAL A 305 10.00 -4.32 27.18
C VAL A 305 8.91 -3.76 28.08
N ALA A 306 8.03 -4.62 28.56
CA ALA A 306 7.20 -4.33 29.73
C ALA A 306 8.12 -4.22 30.97
N VAL A 307 8.40 -2.98 31.40
CA VAL A 307 9.22 -2.68 32.59
C VAL A 307 8.41 -2.95 33.86
N ASP A 308 7.14 -2.56 33.84
CA ASP A 308 6.08 -2.94 34.78
C ASP A 308 4.71 -2.83 34.09
N GLU A 309 3.62 -3.03 34.84
CA GLU A 309 2.24 -3.06 34.31
C GLU A 309 1.84 -1.80 33.52
N TYR A 310 2.40 -0.63 33.84
CA TYR A 310 2.08 0.64 33.19
C TYR A 310 3.32 1.39 32.68
N THR A 311 4.45 0.69 32.50
CA THR A 311 5.67 1.25 31.94
C THR A 311 6.22 0.32 30.87
N VAL A 312 6.30 0.82 29.63
CA VAL A 312 6.88 0.10 28.48
C VAL A 312 8.10 0.86 27.96
N ARG A 313 9.15 0.14 27.59
CA ARG A 313 10.37 0.71 27.00
C ARG A 313 10.63 0.12 25.63
N PHE A 314 10.78 0.97 24.64
CA PHE A 314 11.27 0.62 23.31
C PHE A 314 12.80 0.76 23.32
N ASP A 315 13.50 -0.31 22.98
CA ASP A 315 14.95 -0.28 22.73
C ASP A 315 15.18 -0.31 21.22
N LEU A 316 16.14 0.48 20.74
CA LEU A 316 16.45 0.67 19.33
C LEU A 316 17.92 0.39 19.02
N CYS A 317 18.20 0.08 17.76
CA CYS A 317 19.54 -0.19 17.26
C CYS A 317 20.30 1.07 16.83
N ARG A 318 19.58 2.08 16.34
CA ARG A 318 20.08 3.42 15.97
C ARG A 318 19.14 4.49 16.56
N PRO A 319 19.64 5.71 16.81
CA PRO A 319 18.80 6.83 17.27
C PRO A 319 17.56 7.02 16.39
N ASP A 320 16.42 7.25 17.01
CA ASP A 320 15.17 7.57 16.31
C ASP A 320 14.42 8.68 17.07
N PRO A 321 14.59 9.95 16.69
CA PRO A 321 13.90 11.06 17.34
C PRO A 321 12.41 11.13 16.96
N ALA A 322 11.96 10.35 15.96
CA ALA A 322 10.60 10.39 15.43
C ALA A 322 9.64 9.37 16.08
N ILE A 323 10.10 8.55 17.03
CA ILE A 323 9.25 7.62 17.79
C ILE A 323 7.94 8.26 18.31
N PRO A 324 7.91 9.50 18.85
CA PRO A 324 6.65 10.12 19.27
C PRO A 324 5.63 10.31 18.14
N TYR A 325 6.09 10.62 16.93
CA TYR A 325 5.24 10.80 15.75
C TYR A 325 4.77 9.46 15.19
N LYS A 326 5.65 8.46 15.17
CA LYS A 326 5.32 7.07 14.79
C LYS A 326 4.26 6.48 15.72
N MET A 327 4.44 6.62 17.03
CA MET A 327 3.49 6.15 18.06
C MET A 327 2.17 6.96 18.15
N ALA A 328 2.06 8.05 17.37
CA ALA A 328 0.83 8.82 17.18
C ALA A 328 0.08 8.46 15.88
N PHE A 329 0.68 7.66 14.99
CA PHE A 329 0.13 7.29 13.70
C PHE A 329 -0.87 6.13 13.80
N GLY A 330 -1.88 6.11 12.92
CA GLY A 330 -3.00 5.16 12.97
C GLY A 330 -2.60 3.69 12.89
N ALA A 331 -1.55 3.36 12.14
CA ALA A 331 -1.02 2.00 12.05
C ALA A 331 -0.35 1.50 13.33
N MET A 332 -0.02 2.40 14.27
CA MET A 332 0.56 2.04 15.58
C MET A 332 -0.50 2.04 16.70
N ALA A 333 -1.79 1.97 16.34
CA ALA A 333 -2.89 1.95 17.29
C ALA A 333 -3.04 0.59 18.01
N MET A 334 -3.59 0.61 19.22
CA MET A 334 -3.67 -0.54 20.10
C MET A 334 -4.97 -1.32 19.90
N HIS A 335 -4.88 -2.58 19.49
CA HIS A 335 -5.97 -3.54 19.36
C HIS A 335 -6.11 -4.38 20.63
N SER A 336 -7.32 -4.82 20.98
CA SER A 336 -7.52 -5.70 22.14
C SER A 336 -6.78 -7.04 21.97
N PRO A 337 -5.91 -7.43 22.93
CA PRO A 337 -5.29 -8.76 22.94
C PRO A 337 -6.28 -9.92 22.81
N ALA A 338 -7.42 -9.86 23.50
CA ALA A 338 -8.43 -10.91 23.45
C ALA A 338 -9.09 -11.02 22.07
N ASN A 339 -9.27 -9.89 21.38
CA ASN A 339 -9.83 -9.86 20.02
C ASN A 339 -8.81 -10.36 18.98
N LEU A 340 -7.53 -10.00 19.14
CA LEU A 340 -6.43 -10.53 18.32
C LEU A 340 -6.33 -12.06 18.47
N GLU A 341 -6.33 -12.57 19.71
CA GLU A 341 -6.33 -14.01 20.00
C GLU A 341 -7.57 -14.73 19.46
N GLN A 342 -8.76 -14.13 19.57
CA GLN A 342 -10.02 -14.70 19.07
C GLN A 342 -10.01 -14.93 17.55
N TYR A 343 -9.37 -14.03 16.80
CA TYR A 343 -9.34 -14.04 15.33
C TYR A 343 -7.97 -14.41 14.73
N GLY A 344 -7.03 -14.91 15.54
CA GLY A 344 -5.70 -15.30 15.07
C GLY A 344 -4.86 -14.17 14.47
N GLY A 345 -5.18 -12.91 14.79
CA GLY A 345 -4.50 -11.74 14.23
C GLY A 345 -4.86 -11.39 12.79
N GLY A 346 -5.94 -11.93 12.22
CA GLY A 346 -6.39 -11.64 10.85
C GLY A 346 -7.88 -11.93 10.61
N GLY A 347 -8.26 -12.13 9.34
CA GLY A 347 -9.60 -12.57 8.96
C GLY A 347 -10.74 -11.64 9.42
N GLU A 348 -11.68 -12.16 10.22
CA GLU A 348 -12.82 -11.41 10.77
C GLU A 348 -12.43 -10.25 11.73
N LEU A 349 -11.16 -10.14 12.13
CA LEU A 349 -10.63 -9.00 12.88
C LEU A 349 -10.95 -7.65 12.21
N GLY A 350 -10.81 -7.58 10.88
CA GLY A 350 -11.04 -6.38 10.09
C GLY A 350 -12.51 -5.93 10.01
N THR A 351 -13.47 -6.79 10.37
CA THR A 351 -14.91 -6.48 10.43
C THR A 351 -15.47 -6.48 11.85
N ASN A 352 -14.70 -6.97 12.83
CA ASN A 352 -15.00 -6.96 14.26
C ASN A 352 -13.91 -6.20 15.07
N PRO A 353 -13.64 -4.91 14.77
CA PRO A 353 -12.59 -4.13 15.43
C PRO A 353 -12.93 -3.84 16.90
N ILE A 354 -11.95 -4.05 17.79
CA ILE A 354 -12.04 -3.70 19.21
C ILE A 354 -10.80 -2.91 19.64
N GLY A 355 -10.98 -1.60 19.82
CA GLY A 355 -9.99 -0.66 20.34
C GLY A 355 -10.41 -0.04 21.68
N THR A 356 -9.77 1.09 22.03
CA THR A 356 -10.01 1.88 23.25
C THR A 356 -10.75 3.19 23.00
N GLY A 357 -11.00 3.55 21.74
CA GLY A 357 -11.39 4.90 21.30
C GLY A 357 -12.79 5.36 21.68
N PRO A 358 -13.15 6.60 21.31
CA PRO A 358 -14.42 7.24 21.68
C PRO A 358 -15.66 6.63 21.04
N TYR A 359 -15.51 5.82 19.98
CA TYR A 359 -16.59 5.12 19.30
C TYR A 359 -16.33 3.61 19.19
N ILE A 360 -17.39 2.84 18.99
CA ILE A 360 -17.37 1.40 18.65
C ILE A 360 -18.15 1.16 17.36
N LEU A 361 -17.77 0.13 16.61
CA LEU A 361 -18.51 -0.30 15.42
C LEU A 361 -19.86 -0.91 15.81
N LYS A 362 -20.93 -0.43 15.18
CA LYS A 362 -22.31 -0.90 15.40
C LYS A 362 -22.79 -1.75 14.22
N GLU A 363 -22.54 -1.28 13.00
CA GLU A 363 -22.99 -1.90 11.76
C GLU A 363 -22.10 -1.42 10.60
N TRP A 364 -21.82 -2.31 9.65
CA TRP A 364 -21.16 -1.95 8.39
C TRP A 364 -21.87 -2.64 7.23
N VAL A 365 -22.49 -1.82 6.37
CA VAL A 365 -23.08 -2.27 5.10
C VAL A 365 -22.14 -1.80 3.99
N ARG A 366 -21.41 -2.75 3.41
CA ARG A 366 -20.41 -2.48 2.36
C ARG A 366 -21.00 -1.63 1.24
N ASP A 367 -20.22 -0.62 0.82
CA ASP A 367 -20.53 0.34 -0.24
C ASP A 367 -21.79 1.23 -0.01
N ASP A 368 -22.42 1.19 1.17
CA ASP A 368 -23.60 2.01 1.51
C ASP A 368 -23.39 2.89 2.75
N HIS A 369 -23.05 2.30 3.89
CA HIS A 369 -22.72 3.04 5.10
C HIS A 369 -22.04 2.19 6.20
N LEU A 370 -21.30 2.87 7.07
CA LEU A 370 -20.77 2.36 8.32
C LEU A 370 -21.32 3.20 9.48
N THR A 371 -21.89 2.55 10.50
CA THR A 371 -22.42 3.21 11.70
C THR A 371 -21.53 2.92 12.90
N LEU A 372 -21.08 3.99 13.55
CA LEU A 372 -20.43 3.97 14.85
C LEU A 372 -21.37 4.52 15.93
N GLU A 373 -21.28 3.98 17.14
CA GLU A 373 -21.92 4.55 18.33
C GLU A 373 -20.88 4.85 19.43
N ALA A 374 -21.14 5.83 20.28
CA ALA A 374 -20.21 6.26 21.31
C ALA A 374 -19.89 5.13 22.29
N ASN A 375 -18.59 4.91 22.53
CA ASN A 375 -18.11 3.89 23.45
C ASN A 375 -18.54 4.22 24.89
N PRO A 376 -19.42 3.42 25.52
CA PRO A 376 -19.90 3.70 26.88
C PRO A 376 -18.83 3.50 27.96
N ASN A 377 -17.71 2.85 27.60
CA ASN A 377 -16.56 2.59 28.45
C ASN A 377 -15.36 3.50 28.10
N TYR A 378 -15.54 4.54 27.29
CA TYR A 378 -14.43 5.42 26.90
C TYR A 378 -13.78 6.06 28.14
N TRP A 379 -12.45 6.02 28.19
CA TRP A 379 -11.68 6.54 29.33
C TRP A 379 -11.55 8.07 29.32
N GLY A 380 -11.69 8.69 28.14
CA GLY A 380 -11.57 10.13 27.92
C GLY A 380 -12.90 10.89 28.06
N GLU A 381 -13.01 12.02 27.37
CA GLU A 381 -14.28 12.75 27.28
C GLU A 381 -15.22 12.06 26.27
N ALA A 382 -16.46 11.78 26.70
CA ALA A 382 -17.45 11.14 25.84
C ALA A 382 -17.76 11.99 24.59
N ALA A 383 -17.94 11.33 23.45
CA ALA A 383 -18.25 11.99 22.19
C ALA A 383 -19.45 12.94 22.30
N LEU A 384 -19.31 14.16 21.77
CA LEU A 384 -20.37 15.18 21.81
C LEU A 384 -21.63 14.75 21.06
N THR A 385 -21.47 13.99 19.97
CA THR A 385 -22.57 13.35 19.25
C THR A 385 -22.48 11.83 19.40
N PRO A 386 -23.54 11.14 19.86
CA PRO A 386 -23.45 9.72 20.21
C PRO A 386 -23.43 8.75 19.02
N ASN A 387 -23.78 9.17 17.81
CA ASN A 387 -23.69 8.34 16.60
C ASN A 387 -22.92 9.06 15.48
N LEU A 388 -22.10 8.32 14.75
CA LEU A 388 -21.45 8.76 13.52
C LEU A 388 -21.82 7.77 12.40
N VAL A 389 -22.35 8.28 11.30
CA VAL A 389 -22.65 7.49 10.09
C VAL A 389 -21.72 7.94 8.98
N MET A 390 -20.83 7.04 8.54
CA MET A 390 -19.85 7.29 7.49
C MET A 390 -20.36 6.66 6.18
N ARG A 391 -20.60 7.47 5.15
CA ARG A 391 -21.14 7.05 3.85
C ARG A 391 -20.07 7.13 2.76
N PRO A 392 -19.71 6.03 2.09
CA PRO A 392 -18.84 6.07 0.91
C PRO A 392 -19.58 6.71 -0.28
N ILE A 393 -19.11 7.85 -0.76
CA ILE A 393 -19.66 8.52 -1.95
C ILE A 393 -18.48 8.99 -2.79
N VAL A 394 -18.13 8.23 -3.82
CA VAL A 394 -16.88 8.42 -4.60
C VAL A 394 -16.82 9.76 -5.32
N GLU A 395 -17.90 10.16 -5.98
CA GLU A 395 -17.95 11.39 -6.77
C GLU A 395 -18.04 12.65 -5.89
N GLY A 396 -17.02 13.50 -5.92
CA GLY A 396 -16.94 14.71 -5.07
C GLY A 396 -18.10 15.70 -5.29
N ALA A 397 -18.51 15.91 -6.53
CA ALA A 397 -19.69 16.72 -6.84
C ALA A 397 -20.98 16.10 -6.28
N ALA A 398 -21.08 14.77 -6.18
CA ALA A 398 -22.23 14.11 -5.57
C ALA A 398 -22.22 14.28 -4.03
N ARG A 399 -21.06 14.18 -3.39
CA ARG A 399 -20.91 14.54 -1.95
C ARG A 399 -21.38 15.96 -1.69
N PHE A 400 -20.95 16.93 -2.50
CA PHE A 400 -21.34 18.33 -2.31
C PHE A 400 -22.84 18.57 -2.54
N LEU A 401 -23.46 17.92 -3.51
CA LEU A 401 -24.91 17.96 -3.70
C LEU A 401 -25.70 17.37 -2.52
N GLU A 402 -25.24 16.25 -1.94
CA GLU A 402 -25.85 15.67 -0.73
C GLU A 402 -25.72 16.62 0.48
N LEU A 403 -24.60 17.33 0.61
CA LEU A 403 -24.39 18.34 1.66
C LEU A 403 -25.35 19.53 1.49
N GLN A 404 -25.50 20.05 0.27
CA GLN A 404 -26.46 21.13 -0.04
C GLN A 404 -27.91 20.69 0.14
N ALA A 405 -28.23 19.41 -0.06
CA ALA A 405 -29.53 18.83 0.25
C ALA A 405 -29.77 18.61 1.75
N GLY A 406 -28.72 18.66 2.58
CA GLY A 406 -28.77 18.33 4.00
C GLY A 406 -28.93 16.83 4.27
N ALA A 407 -28.55 15.97 3.31
CA ALA A 407 -28.55 14.51 3.43
C ALA A 407 -27.26 13.98 4.09
N VAL A 408 -26.22 14.81 4.14
CA VAL A 408 -24.99 14.62 4.93
C VAL A 408 -24.63 15.95 5.63
N ASP A 409 -23.87 15.87 6.71
CA ASP A 409 -23.50 17.02 7.55
C ASP A 409 -22.08 17.53 7.27
N VAL A 410 -21.18 16.61 6.90
CA VAL A 410 -19.76 16.84 6.60
C VAL A 410 -19.37 16.00 5.38
N ILE A 411 -18.50 16.52 4.52
CA ILE A 411 -17.93 15.78 3.37
C ILE A 411 -16.42 15.96 3.33
N ASN A 412 -15.68 14.90 2.97
CA ASN A 412 -14.28 15.02 2.61
C ASN A 412 -14.09 15.54 1.19
N ASN A 413 -12.92 16.13 0.95
CA ASN A 413 -12.36 16.44 -0.37
C ASN A 413 -13.37 17.15 -1.30
N LEU A 414 -13.63 18.42 -1.01
CA LEU A 414 -14.42 19.33 -1.84
C LEU A 414 -13.76 19.48 -3.22
N GLY A 415 -14.54 19.27 -4.29
CA GLY A 415 -14.05 19.39 -5.67
C GLY A 415 -13.56 20.80 -5.98
N ALA A 416 -12.49 20.93 -6.78
CA ALA A 416 -11.90 22.24 -7.11
C ALA A 416 -12.91 23.20 -7.75
N ASP A 417 -13.79 22.69 -8.62
CA ASP A 417 -14.88 23.45 -9.27
C ASP A 417 -16.00 23.87 -8.31
N ASP A 418 -16.14 23.20 -7.15
CA ASP A 418 -17.21 23.44 -6.17
C ASP A 418 -16.86 24.55 -5.16
N PHE A 419 -15.57 24.90 -4.99
CA PHE A 419 -15.14 25.97 -4.06
C PHE A 419 -15.92 27.28 -4.24
N PRO A 420 -16.08 27.87 -5.44
CA PRO A 420 -16.81 29.12 -5.61
C PRO A 420 -18.32 29.01 -5.31
N VAL A 421 -18.88 27.78 -5.36
CA VAL A 421 -20.28 27.52 -5.02
C VAL A 421 -20.43 27.38 -3.49
N ALA A 422 -19.52 26.67 -2.83
CA ALA A 422 -19.47 26.53 -1.39
C ALA A 422 -19.20 27.87 -0.68
N GLU A 423 -18.27 28.70 -1.19
CA GLU A 423 -18.00 30.05 -0.68
C GLU A 423 -19.22 30.99 -0.76
N ALA A 424 -20.12 30.74 -1.72
CA ALA A 424 -21.32 31.54 -1.95
C ALA A 424 -22.55 31.07 -1.16
N ASP A 425 -22.51 29.87 -0.56
CA ASP A 425 -23.62 29.28 0.18
C ASP A 425 -23.49 29.55 1.70
N PRO A 426 -24.34 30.41 2.30
CA PRO A 426 -24.25 30.74 3.73
C PRO A 426 -24.64 29.57 4.66
N ASN A 427 -25.07 28.42 4.12
CA ASN A 427 -25.38 27.22 4.89
C ASN A 427 -24.22 26.20 4.88
N VAL A 428 -23.14 26.49 4.15
CA VAL A 428 -21.93 25.68 4.06
C VAL A 428 -20.76 26.44 4.70
N GLN A 429 -19.87 25.70 5.35
CA GLN A 429 -18.55 26.18 5.75
C GLN A 429 -17.49 25.32 5.06
N ILE A 430 -16.45 25.96 4.52
CA ILE A 430 -15.27 25.28 3.99
C ILE A 430 -14.25 25.15 5.12
N LEU A 431 -13.78 23.94 5.34
CA LEU A 431 -12.76 23.61 6.34
C LEU A 431 -11.48 23.28 5.58
N SER A 432 -10.64 24.30 5.36
CA SER A 432 -9.37 24.15 4.65
C SER A 432 -8.45 23.18 5.41
N ARG A 433 -7.92 22.17 4.71
CA ARG A 433 -6.94 21.25 5.26
C ARG A 433 -5.54 21.83 5.06
N PRO A 434 -4.72 22.04 6.11
CA PRO A 434 -3.34 22.47 5.94
C PRO A 434 -2.56 21.44 5.11
N PRO A 435 -1.81 21.85 4.07
CA PRO A 435 -1.19 20.91 3.13
C PRO A 435 0.06 20.26 3.73
N LEU A 436 0.02 18.94 3.91
CA LEU A 436 1.14 18.13 4.41
C LEU A 436 1.87 17.41 3.26
N ASN A 437 2.22 18.17 2.22
CA ASN A 437 2.86 17.66 1.00
C ASN A 437 3.73 18.76 0.33
N ILE A 438 4.59 18.39 -0.60
CA ILE A 438 5.40 19.30 -1.42
C ILE A 438 5.41 18.81 -2.86
N GLY A 439 5.16 19.70 -3.82
CA GLY A 439 5.41 19.49 -5.24
C GLY A 439 6.66 20.27 -5.66
N TYR A 440 7.57 19.61 -6.37
CA TYR A 440 8.88 20.17 -6.70
C TYR A 440 9.40 19.77 -8.08
N LEU A 441 10.28 20.62 -8.62
CA LEU A 441 11.12 20.32 -9.77
C LEU A 441 12.54 20.00 -9.27
N TRP A 442 13.00 18.76 -9.35
CA TRP A 442 14.36 18.40 -8.97
C TRP A 442 15.33 18.51 -10.16
N MET A 443 16.63 18.61 -9.86
CA MET A 443 17.71 18.55 -10.85
C MET A 443 18.81 17.64 -10.30
N ASN A 444 19.16 16.57 -11.02
CA ASN A 444 20.26 15.69 -10.63
C ASN A 444 21.60 16.40 -10.86
N ARG A 445 22.34 16.68 -9.77
CA ARG A 445 23.60 17.44 -9.81
C ARG A 445 24.74 16.74 -10.57
N ASP A 446 24.68 15.41 -10.75
CA ASP A 446 25.76 14.63 -11.37
C ASP A 446 25.68 14.68 -12.90
N VAL A 447 24.56 15.14 -13.44
CA VAL A 447 24.48 15.57 -14.84
C VAL A 447 25.29 16.86 -15.02
N GLU A 448 26.26 16.83 -15.94
CA GLU A 448 27.30 17.88 -16.12
C GLU A 448 26.76 19.32 -16.02
N LYS A 449 25.66 19.61 -16.72
CA LYS A 449 25.03 20.95 -16.75
C LYS A 449 24.40 21.40 -15.44
N PHE A 450 23.95 20.47 -14.60
CA PHE A 450 23.38 20.73 -13.29
C PHE A 450 24.41 20.63 -12.17
N SER A 451 25.66 20.27 -12.44
CA SER A 451 26.74 20.34 -11.44
C SER A 451 27.03 21.79 -11.01
N ASP A 452 26.88 22.75 -11.93
CA ASP A 452 27.01 24.19 -11.65
C ASP A 452 25.75 24.73 -10.94
N VAL A 453 25.95 25.26 -9.73
CA VAL A 453 24.90 25.91 -8.94
C VAL A 453 24.26 27.10 -9.65
N ASN A 454 24.99 27.82 -10.50
CA ASN A 454 24.47 28.96 -11.25
C ASN A 454 23.36 28.54 -12.23
N VAL A 455 23.47 27.34 -12.84
CA VAL A 455 22.44 26.80 -13.74
C VAL A 455 21.19 26.43 -12.95
N ARG A 456 21.34 25.75 -11.80
CA ARG A 456 20.21 25.37 -10.93
C ARG A 456 19.49 26.60 -10.35
N GLN A 457 20.24 27.61 -9.91
CA GLN A 457 19.69 28.90 -9.46
C GLN A 457 18.98 29.65 -10.60
N ALA A 458 19.53 29.66 -11.81
CA ALA A 458 18.89 30.29 -12.97
C ALA A 458 17.53 29.66 -13.31
N ILE A 459 17.44 28.33 -13.27
CA ILE A 459 16.18 27.59 -13.45
C ILE A 459 15.18 27.99 -12.35
N GLY A 460 15.62 28.01 -11.08
CA GLY A 460 14.79 28.43 -9.94
C GLY A 460 14.31 29.90 -10.01
N MET A 461 15.10 30.81 -10.57
CA MET A 461 14.75 32.22 -10.80
C MET A 461 13.86 32.44 -12.04
N CYS A 462 13.77 31.47 -12.96
CA CYS A 462 12.99 31.63 -14.17
C CYS A 462 11.49 31.37 -13.97
N ILE A 463 11.15 30.53 -12.97
CA ILE A 463 9.83 29.92 -12.79
C ILE A 463 8.89 30.84 -11.96
N ASP A 464 7.74 31.13 -12.54
CA ASP A 464 6.61 31.83 -11.93
C ASP A 464 5.73 30.86 -11.13
N ARG A 465 6.20 30.52 -9.93
CA ARG A 465 5.53 29.56 -9.03
C ARG A 465 4.12 30.03 -8.65
N GLU A 466 3.93 31.33 -8.42
CA GLU A 466 2.62 31.91 -8.09
C GLU A 466 1.63 31.73 -9.25
N ALA A 467 2.02 32.03 -10.49
CA ALA A 467 1.18 31.82 -11.65
C ALA A 467 0.83 30.33 -11.88
N ILE A 468 1.74 29.40 -11.58
CA ILE A 468 1.50 27.95 -11.65
C ILE A 468 0.46 27.52 -10.60
N VAL A 469 0.64 27.92 -9.34
CA VAL A 469 -0.30 27.57 -8.25
C VAL A 469 -1.69 28.13 -8.52
N GLN A 470 -1.79 29.41 -8.92
CA GLN A 470 -3.09 30.03 -9.25
C GLN A 470 -3.80 29.41 -10.46
N ALA A 471 -3.07 28.77 -11.39
CA ALA A 471 -3.64 28.21 -12.61
C ALA A 471 -4.08 26.74 -12.48
N PHE A 472 -3.40 25.94 -11.65
CA PHE A 472 -3.55 24.48 -11.64
C PHE A 472 -3.94 23.86 -10.29
N TYR A 473 -3.89 24.62 -9.19
CA TYR A 473 -4.09 24.08 -7.84
C TYR A 473 -5.37 24.63 -7.16
N PRO A 474 -6.00 23.88 -6.24
CA PRO A 474 -7.15 24.37 -5.47
C PRO A 474 -6.85 25.63 -4.65
N PRO A 475 -7.84 26.51 -4.37
CA PRO A 475 -7.62 27.78 -3.64
C PRO A 475 -7.02 27.65 -2.24
N SER A 476 -7.08 26.48 -1.60
CA SER A 476 -6.43 26.22 -0.30
C SER A 476 -4.94 25.85 -0.39
N SER A 477 -4.37 25.84 -1.60
CA SER A 477 -2.95 25.51 -1.84
C SER A 477 -2.04 26.70 -1.57
N LEU A 478 -0.79 26.41 -1.22
CA LEU A 478 0.23 27.41 -0.93
C LEU A 478 1.34 27.35 -1.99
N VAL A 479 1.89 28.51 -2.36
CA VAL A 479 3.18 28.57 -3.07
C VAL A 479 4.26 28.09 -2.09
N ALA A 480 5.01 27.06 -2.46
CA ALA A 480 6.03 26.51 -1.58
C ALA A 480 7.30 27.36 -1.64
N GLU A 481 7.76 27.84 -0.48
CA GLU A 481 8.97 28.67 -0.37
C GLU A 481 10.20 27.88 0.10
N GLN A 482 10.00 26.63 0.53
CA GLN A 482 11.02 25.68 0.98
C GLN A 482 10.49 24.24 0.81
N PHE A 483 11.32 23.23 1.10
CA PHE A 483 10.91 21.83 0.99
C PHE A 483 9.86 21.45 2.06
N MET A 484 10.07 21.90 3.29
CA MET A 484 9.17 21.63 4.42
C MET A 484 7.84 22.38 4.29
N PRO A 485 6.69 21.75 4.57
CA PRO A 485 5.41 22.41 4.67
C PRO A 485 5.28 23.15 6.00
N PRO A 486 4.48 24.23 6.05
CA PRO A 486 4.25 24.98 7.29
C PRO A 486 3.51 24.13 8.34
N GLY A 487 3.87 24.31 9.61
CA GLY A 487 3.27 23.58 10.74
C GLY A 487 3.98 22.28 11.12
N VAL A 488 4.98 21.85 10.35
CA VAL A 488 5.83 20.69 10.69
C VAL A 488 7.13 21.17 11.32
N LEU A 489 7.67 20.40 12.27
CA LEU A 489 9.04 20.59 12.79
C LEU A 489 10.03 20.68 11.62
N GLY A 490 11.04 21.54 11.71
CA GLY A 490 12.01 21.74 10.65
C GLY A 490 11.55 22.71 9.54
N TYR A 491 10.34 23.28 9.60
CA TYR A 491 9.97 24.44 8.79
C TYR A 491 10.71 25.70 9.26
N THR A 492 11.35 26.43 8.35
CA THR A 492 12.10 27.66 8.68
C THR A 492 11.25 28.90 8.48
N GLU A 493 10.86 29.53 9.58
CA GLU A 493 10.06 30.75 9.59
C GLU A 493 10.74 31.91 8.84
N GLY A 494 10.02 32.48 7.86
CA GLY A 494 10.49 33.61 7.06
C GLY A 494 11.52 33.28 5.97
N LEU A 495 11.87 32.01 5.76
CA LEU A 495 12.62 31.59 4.57
C LEU A 495 11.71 31.71 3.33
N THR A 496 12.14 32.52 2.37
CA THR A 496 11.53 32.66 1.03
C THR A 496 12.39 31.97 0.00
N TRP A 497 11.83 31.54 -1.13
CA TRP A 497 12.61 31.06 -2.27
C TRP A 497 13.17 32.23 -3.12
N TYR A 498 13.58 31.96 -4.35
CA TYR A 498 13.88 32.98 -5.35
C TYR A 498 12.60 33.65 -5.89
N GLU A 499 12.64 34.98 -6.04
CA GLU A 499 11.68 35.72 -6.87
C GLU A 499 11.99 35.49 -8.35
N ARG A 500 10.98 35.66 -9.23
CA ARG A 500 11.15 35.48 -10.68
C ARG A 500 11.97 36.63 -11.28
N ASP A 501 13.17 36.33 -11.80
CA ASP A 501 14.01 37.27 -12.54
C ASP A 501 14.63 36.59 -13.79
N VAL A 502 13.96 36.78 -14.91
CA VAL A 502 14.34 36.24 -16.23
C VAL A 502 15.67 36.80 -16.74
N GLU A 503 16.05 38.02 -16.37
CA GLU A 503 17.29 38.64 -16.87
C GLU A 503 18.49 38.24 -15.99
N ALA A 504 18.29 38.06 -14.68
CA ALA A 504 19.29 37.43 -13.81
C ALA A 504 19.53 35.96 -14.19
N ALA A 505 18.47 35.19 -14.46
CA ALA A 505 18.57 33.80 -14.92
C ALA A 505 19.41 33.69 -16.21
N LYS A 506 19.17 34.54 -17.21
CA LYS A 506 19.98 34.60 -18.44
C LYS A 506 21.44 34.96 -18.18
N ALA A 507 21.70 35.87 -17.24
CA ALA A 507 23.07 36.26 -16.89
C ALA A 507 23.84 35.07 -16.28
N LEU A 508 23.22 34.35 -15.33
CA LEU A 508 23.80 33.14 -14.72
C LEU A 508 24.03 32.03 -15.76
N LEU A 509 23.05 31.77 -16.65
CA LEU A 509 23.22 30.81 -17.75
C LEU A 509 24.36 31.20 -18.70
N ALA A 510 24.50 32.50 -19.02
CA ALA A 510 25.60 32.98 -19.87
C ALA A 510 26.97 32.88 -19.18
N GLU A 511 27.05 33.11 -17.86
CA GLU A 511 28.28 32.92 -17.07
C GLU A 511 28.67 31.44 -16.95
N ALA A 512 27.69 30.54 -16.84
CA ALA A 512 27.88 29.08 -16.88
C ALA A 512 28.18 28.53 -18.29
N GLY A 513 28.16 29.36 -19.34
CA GLY A 513 28.51 28.98 -20.72
C GLY A 513 27.32 28.63 -21.63
N TYR A 514 26.09 28.70 -21.15
CA TYR A 514 24.85 28.40 -21.87
C TYR A 514 24.17 29.63 -22.48
N GLY A 515 24.93 30.69 -22.78
CA GLY A 515 24.39 31.95 -23.31
C GLY A 515 23.76 31.88 -24.71
N ASP A 516 24.04 30.80 -25.47
CA ASP A 516 23.40 30.50 -26.75
C ASP A 516 22.19 29.53 -26.61
N GLY A 517 21.92 29.03 -25.39
CA GLY A 517 20.84 28.11 -25.05
C GLY A 517 21.28 26.96 -24.14
N LEU A 518 20.34 26.41 -23.36
CA LEU A 518 20.49 25.19 -22.56
C LEU A 518 19.39 24.19 -22.94
N ASP A 519 19.75 22.98 -23.36
CA ASP A 519 18.77 21.91 -23.65
C ASP A 519 18.58 21.01 -22.42
N VAL A 520 17.33 20.76 -22.03
CA VAL A 520 16.94 19.90 -20.89
C VAL A 520 15.73 19.02 -21.20
N THR A 521 15.54 17.99 -20.39
CA THR A 521 14.38 17.09 -20.39
C THR A 521 13.74 17.10 -19.01
N ILE A 522 12.47 17.52 -18.91
CA ILE A 522 11.66 17.33 -17.69
C ILE A 522 10.95 15.99 -17.82
N SER A 523 11.39 15.01 -17.04
CA SER A 523 10.69 13.73 -16.90
C SER A 523 9.56 13.86 -15.87
N LEU A 524 8.43 13.21 -16.12
CA LEU A 524 7.29 13.13 -15.20
C LEU A 524 6.50 11.84 -15.38
N ARG A 525 5.65 11.52 -14.41
CA ARG A 525 4.60 10.51 -14.51
C ARG A 525 3.22 11.17 -14.56
N GLU A 526 2.33 10.70 -15.44
CA GLU A 526 0.99 11.30 -15.60
C GLU A 526 0.00 10.73 -14.57
N VAL A 527 0.22 11.05 -13.29
CA VAL A 527 -0.56 10.56 -12.17
C VAL A 527 -0.98 11.72 -11.26
N PHE A 528 -2.29 11.89 -11.05
CA PHE A 528 -2.82 12.89 -10.12
C PHE A 528 -2.27 12.68 -8.69
N ARG A 529 -1.75 13.75 -8.11
CA ARG A 529 -1.38 13.86 -6.69
C ARG A 529 -1.77 15.24 -6.18
N GLY A 530 -2.11 15.39 -4.91
CA GLY A 530 -2.44 16.71 -4.34
C GLY A 530 -1.32 17.74 -4.55
N TYR A 531 -0.06 17.30 -4.44
CA TYR A 531 1.13 18.11 -4.69
C TYR A 531 1.40 18.44 -6.18
N LEU A 532 0.78 17.74 -7.12
CA LEU A 532 0.95 17.91 -8.58
C LEU A 532 -0.31 17.37 -9.29
N PRO A 533 -1.39 18.16 -9.35
CA PRO A 533 -2.70 17.67 -9.80
C PRO A 533 -2.79 17.47 -11.32
N GLU A 534 -2.01 18.22 -12.09
CA GLU A 534 -2.06 18.26 -13.57
C GLU A 534 -0.63 18.17 -14.13
N PRO A 535 0.08 17.02 -14.02
CA PRO A 535 1.52 16.91 -14.22
C PRO A 535 2.00 17.47 -15.56
N SER A 536 1.43 17.00 -16.68
CA SER A 536 1.78 17.51 -18.02
C SER A 536 1.51 19.01 -18.20
N LYS A 537 0.38 19.55 -17.67
CA LYS A 537 0.05 20.98 -17.83
C LYS A 537 0.98 21.89 -17.01
N VAL A 538 1.38 21.43 -15.82
CA VAL A 538 2.39 22.12 -15.00
C VAL A 538 3.75 22.07 -15.69
N ALA A 539 4.13 20.94 -16.29
CA ALA A 539 5.35 20.84 -17.10
C ALA A 539 5.35 21.76 -18.32
N GLU A 540 4.24 21.84 -19.06
CA GLU A 540 4.07 22.76 -20.20
C GLU A 540 4.19 24.23 -19.77
N ALA A 541 3.63 24.61 -18.62
CA ALA A 541 3.75 25.96 -18.07
C ALA A 541 5.21 26.28 -17.67
N ILE A 542 5.90 25.34 -17.03
CA ILE A 542 7.33 25.46 -16.68
C ILE A 542 8.20 25.53 -17.94
N GLN A 543 7.95 24.69 -18.94
CA GLN A 543 8.61 24.74 -20.26
C GLN A 543 8.46 26.11 -20.93
N ALA A 544 7.24 26.68 -20.93
CA ALA A 544 6.98 27.97 -21.54
C ALA A 544 7.74 29.11 -20.85
N GLN A 545 7.85 29.06 -19.52
CA GLN A 545 8.60 30.04 -18.73
C GLN A 545 10.12 29.87 -18.91
N LEU A 546 10.62 28.64 -18.85
CA LEU A 546 12.04 28.29 -19.05
C LEU A 546 12.55 28.72 -20.44
N ALA A 547 11.71 28.64 -21.48
CA ALA A 547 12.02 29.15 -22.80
C ALA A 547 12.25 30.68 -22.82
N GLU A 548 11.63 31.47 -21.93
CA GLU A 548 11.90 32.91 -21.81
C GLU A 548 13.33 33.20 -21.33
N CYS A 549 13.93 32.28 -20.56
CA CYS A 549 15.31 32.36 -20.06
C CYS A 549 16.35 31.73 -21.01
N GLY A 550 15.92 31.13 -22.13
CA GLY A 550 16.80 30.44 -23.09
C GLY A 550 17.03 28.96 -22.78
N VAL A 551 16.18 28.35 -21.95
CA VAL A 551 16.22 26.91 -21.66
C VAL A 551 15.18 26.19 -22.54
N ASN A 552 15.63 25.32 -23.43
CA ASN A 552 14.77 24.51 -24.29
C ASN A 552 14.43 23.20 -23.57
N VAL A 553 13.15 22.98 -23.28
CA VAL A 553 12.69 21.79 -22.54
C VAL A 553 12.05 20.77 -23.48
N THR A 554 12.48 19.52 -23.40
CA THR A 554 11.70 18.35 -23.81
C THR A 554 10.88 17.87 -22.62
N ILE A 555 9.60 17.53 -22.81
CA ILE A 555 8.81 16.87 -21.76
C ILE A 555 8.79 15.38 -22.07
N ASP A 556 9.13 14.56 -21.09
CA ASP A 556 9.17 13.10 -21.18
C ASP A 556 8.21 12.49 -20.17
N VAL A 557 7.26 11.68 -20.64
CA VAL A 557 6.20 11.10 -19.82
C VAL A 557 6.45 9.60 -19.71
N ILE A 558 6.80 9.17 -18.50
CA ILE A 558 7.21 7.81 -18.19
C ILE A 558 6.08 7.12 -17.38
N GLU A 559 5.97 5.80 -17.51
CA GLU A 559 5.12 4.97 -16.65
C GLU A 559 5.50 5.17 -15.17
N SER A 560 4.55 5.12 -14.24
CA SER A 560 4.76 5.51 -12.84
C SER A 560 5.79 4.68 -12.08
N GLY A 561 5.87 3.37 -12.29
CA GLY A 561 6.87 2.51 -11.66
C GLY A 561 8.26 2.82 -12.23
N ALA A 562 8.39 2.66 -13.56
CA ALA A 562 9.64 2.92 -14.27
C ALA A 562 10.19 4.35 -14.04
N PHE A 563 9.31 5.34 -13.86
CA PHE A 563 9.68 6.71 -13.49
C PHE A 563 10.31 6.80 -12.09
N LEU A 564 9.71 6.12 -11.10
CA LEU A 564 10.21 6.15 -9.73
C LEU A 564 11.54 5.40 -9.60
N ASP A 565 11.66 4.25 -10.28
CA ASP A 565 12.90 3.47 -10.32
C ASP A 565 14.03 4.26 -10.97
N ALA A 566 13.81 4.83 -12.16
CA ALA A 566 14.80 5.66 -12.86
C ALA A 566 15.14 6.96 -12.10
N ALA A 567 14.18 7.53 -11.37
CA ALA A 567 14.45 8.67 -10.49
C ALA A 567 15.33 8.27 -9.29
N ALA A 568 15.02 7.15 -8.62
CA ALA A 568 15.80 6.65 -7.48
C ALA A 568 17.20 6.17 -7.89
N ALA A 569 17.37 5.64 -9.11
CA ALA A 569 18.65 5.26 -9.69
C ALA A 569 19.50 6.45 -10.19
N GLY A 570 18.95 7.67 -10.20
CA GLY A 570 19.65 8.86 -10.71
C GLY A 570 19.73 8.95 -12.24
N ASP A 571 19.04 8.08 -12.99
CA ASP A 571 19.08 8.04 -14.47
C ASP A 571 18.39 9.25 -15.14
N LEU A 572 17.55 9.98 -14.39
CA LEU A 572 16.79 11.13 -14.89
C LEU A 572 17.50 12.46 -14.56
N GLU A 573 17.61 13.35 -15.55
CA GLU A 573 18.37 14.60 -15.41
C GLU A 573 17.65 15.67 -14.57
N MET A 574 16.34 15.85 -14.78
CA MET A 574 15.46 16.71 -13.99
C MET A 574 14.02 16.27 -14.19
N GLY A 575 13.13 16.60 -13.26
CA GLY A 575 11.74 16.19 -13.40
C GLY A 575 10.81 16.79 -12.36
N LEU A 576 9.51 16.48 -12.51
CA LEU A 576 8.47 16.88 -11.58
C LEU A 576 8.02 15.70 -10.72
N LEU A 577 8.10 15.87 -9.41
CA LEU A 577 7.60 14.92 -8.42
C LEU A 577 7.08 15.69 -7.20
N GLY A 578 6.73 14.96 -6.16
CA GLY A 578 6.41 15.51 -4.86
C GLY A 578 6.36 14.45 -3.79
N TRP A 579 6.32 14.90 -2.55
CA TRP A 579 6.20 14.07 -1.36
C TRP A 579 4.88 14.33 -0.64
N LEU A 580 4.32 13.29 -0.03
CA LEU A 580 3.22 13.33 0.93
C LEU A 580 3.77 12.71 2.22
N ALA A 581 3.55 13.30 3.39
CA ALA A 581 4.11 12.72 4.62
C ALA A 581 3.51 11.34 4.92
N ASP A 582 4.38 10.39 5.26
CA ASP A 582 4.01 9.18 5.98
C ASP A 582 3.84 9.49 7.48
N TYR A 583 4.67 10.39 8.02
CA TYR A 583 4.53 10.95 9.37
C TYR A 583 5.17 12.35 9.45
N PRO A 584 4.67 13.27 10.29
CA PRO A 584 5.04 14.68 10.23
C PRO A 584 6.28 15.01 11.08
N ASP A 585 7.39 14.34 10.80
CA ASP A 585 8.71 14.63 11.36
C ASP A 585 9.77 14.78 10.25
N PRO A 586 10.75 15.68 10.37
CA PRO A 586 11.87 15.81 9.42
C PRO A 586 12.56 14.53 8.96
N THR A 587 12.58 13.45 9.76
CA THR A 587 13.18 12.18 9.32
C THR A 587 12.46 11.58 8.09
N ASN A 588 11.16 11.86 7.92
CA ASN A 588 10.38 11.49 6.73
C ASN A 588 10.51 12.50 5.57
N TRP A 589 11.13 13.65 5.82
CA TRP A 589 11.23 14.74 4.87
C TRP A 589 12.68 15.01 4.48
N LEU A 590 13.40 15.84 5.25
CA LEU A 590 14.74 16.28 4.89
C LEU A 590 15.72 15.11 4.89
N ASP A 591 15.68 14.28 5.91
CA ASP A 591 16.64 13.19 6.10
C ASP A 591 16.45 12.14 4.98
N PHE A 592 15.21 11.70 4.73
CA PHE A 592 14.85 10.77 3.65
C PHE A 592 15.34 11.24 2.27
N HIS A 593 15.15 12.52 1.93
CA HIS A 593 15.44 13.04 0.60
C HIS A 593 16.91 13.45 0.40
N PHE A 594 17.57 13.97 1.44
CA PHE A 594 18.88 14.64 1.29
C PHE A 594 20.04 13.93 2.00
N MET A 595 19.80 12.86 2.75
CA MET A 595 20.88 11.98 3.25
C MET A 595 21.27 10.86 2.27
N GLY A 596 20.58 10.71 1.14
CA GLY A 596 20.90 9.70 0.12
C GLY A 596 20.55 8.26 0.51
N THR A 597 19.67 8.07 1.50
CA THR A 597 19.23 6.75 1.99
C THR A 597 17.78 6.43 1.63
N GLY A 598 16.92 7.44 1.42
CA GLY A 598 15.51 7.26 1.07
C GLY A 598 15.22 7.50 -0.41
N ALA A 599 15.45 8.72 -0.89
CA ALA A 599 15.19 9.11 -2.28
C ALA A 599 16.24 8.63 -3.32
N GLY A 600 17.12 7.70 -2.93
CA GLY A 600 18.22 7.20 -3.75
C GLY A 600 19.14 8.31 -4.27
N GLU A 601 19.51 8.21 -5.55
CA GLU A 601 20.36 9.16 -6.27
C GLU A 601 19.55 10.21 -7.07
N GLN A 602 18.28 10.46 -6.74
CA GLN A 602 17.40 11.43 -7.44
C GLN A 602 18.05 12.82 -7.62
N PHE A 603 18.75 13.31 -6.59
CA PHE A 603 19.43 14.61 -6.61
C PHE A 603 20.91 14.51 -7.03
N GLY A 604 21.37 13.31 -7.40
CA GLY A 604 22.77 12.89 -7.48
C GLY A 604 23.42 12.73 -6.11
N ALA A 605 24.74 12.63 -6.08
CA ALA A 605 25.54 12.39 -4.88
C ALA A 605 25.18 13.36 -3.73
N PRO A 606 25.09 12.90 -2.47
CA PRO A 606 24.70 13.77 -1.35
C PRO A 606 25.51 15.06 -1.22
N PHE A 607 24.83 16.15 -0.87
CA PHE A 607 25.48 17.41 -0.48
C PHE A 607 26.02 17.22 0.94
N GLN A 608 27.32 16.94 1.06
CA GLN A 608 27.92 16.45 2.32
C GLN A 608 27.67 17.37 3.53
N ASP A 609 27.63 18.68 3.34
CA ASP A 609 27.30 19.64 4.39
C ASP A 609 25.83 19.62 4.81
N VAL A 610 24.91 19.41 3.86
CA VAL A 610 23.49 19.12 4.16
C VAL A 610 23.38 17.77 4.90
N TYR A 611 24.03 16.73 4.39
CA TYR A 611 24.08 15.40 5.02
C TYR A 611 24.58 15.48 6.46
N ASP A 612 25.71 16.14 6.71
CA ASP A 612 26.34 16.23 8.04
C ASP A 612 25.41 16.94 9.04
N ILE A 613 24.69 17.99 8.61
CA ILE A 613 23.72 18.73 9.44
C ILE A 613 22.49 17.87 9.76
N LEU A 614 21.94 17.13 8.79
CA LEU A 614 20.79 16.26 9.00
C LEU A 614 21.15 15.05 9.86
N ALA A 615 22.32 14.45 9.62
CA ALA A 615 22.86 13.37 10.45
C ALA A 615 23.10 13.82 11.90
N GLU A 616 23.57 15.06 12.13
CA GLU A 616 23.67 15.64 13.48
C GLU A 616 22.26 15.81 14.10
N ALA A 617 21.30 16.36 13.35
CA ALA A 617 19.93 16.60 13.81
C ALA A 617 19.22 15.29 14.21
N ALA A 618 19.44 14.21 13.47
CA ALA A 618 18.89 12.88 13.75
C ALA A 618 19.40 12.27 15.08
N THR A 619 20.49 12.79 15.67
CA THR A 619 20.98 12.32 16.99
C THR A 619 20.26 12.94 18.18
N TYR A 620 19.56 14.08 18.00
CA TYR A 620 18.95 14.81 19.11
C TYR A 620 17.48 14.44 19.29
N PRO A 621 17.05 13.98 20.49
CA PRO A 621 15.62 13.70 20.74
C PRO A 621 14.76 14.96 20.90
N ASP A 622 15.33 16.10 21.31
CA ASP A 622 14.58 17.33 21.58
C ASP A 622 14.34 18.15 20.29
N PRO A 623 13.07 18.38 19.87
CA PRO A 623 12.74 19.23 18.72
C PRO A 623 13.41 20.62 18.75
N ALA A 624 13.58 21.22 19.93
CA ALA A 624 14.20 22.54 20.08
C ALA A 624 15.71 22.54 19.79
N MET A 625 16.38 21.39 19.90
CA MET A 625 17.78 21.20 19.51
C MET A 625 17.92 20.91 18.01
N ARG A 626 16.91 20.27 17.40
CA ARG A 626 16.89 19.92 15.98
C ARG A 626 16.55 21.10 15.06
N GLN A 627 15.58 21.95 15.43
CA GLN A 627 15.12 23.06 14.57
C GLN A 627 16.25 23.96 14.04
N PRO A 628 17.24 24.42 14.84
CA PRO A 628 18.32 25.27 14.32
C PRO A 628 19.26 24.57 13.33
N LEU A 629 19.30 23.24 13.31
CA LEU A 629 20.03 22.44 12.31
C LEU A 629 19.21 22.37 11.02
N TYR A 630 17.91 22.10 11.11
CA TYR A 630 17.01 22.15 9.95
C TYR A 630 16.93 23.54 9.31
N ASP A 631 17.02 24.62 10.09
CA ASP A 631 17.14 25.99 9.55
C ASP A 631 18.41 26.21 8.72
N GLN A 632 19.52 25.56 9.09
CA GLN A 632 20.77 25.57 8.30
C GLN A 632 20.65 24.70 7.05
N ALA A 633 20.06 23.51 7.17
CA ALA A 633 19.81 22.62 6.03
C ALA A 633 18.91 23.29 4.97
N ASN A 634 17.77 23.86 5.37
CA ASN A 634 16.85 24.57 4.45
C ASN A 634 17.52 25.77 3.76
N ALA A 635 18.40 26.49 4.45
CA ALA A 635 19.20 27.56 3.84
C ALA A 635 20.16 27.02 2.76
N LEU A 636 20.82 25.88 2.99
CA LEU A 636 21.68 25.22 2.01
C LEU A 636 20.90 24.61 0.84
N LEU A 637 19.73 23.99 1.08
CA LEU A 637 18.80 23.51 0.05
C LEU A 637 18.45 24.63 -0.95
N LYS A 638 18.20 25.85 -0.42
CA LYS A 638 17.99 27.06 -1.22
C LYS A 638 19.27 27.53 -1.91
N GLU A 639 20.37 27.70 -1.18
CA GLU A 639 21.64 28.21 -1.71
C GLU A 639 22.13 27.34 -2.88
N TYR A 640 22.05 26.01 -2.74
CA TYR A 640 22.40 25.06 -3.78
C TYR A 640 21.31 24.81 -4.80
N ALA A 641 20.09 25.35 -4.61
CA ALA A 641 18.93 25.13 -5.49
C ALA A 641 18.77 23.63 -5.85
N ILE A 642 18.77 22.76 -4.83
CA ILE A 642 18.74 21.30 -4.99
C ILE A 642 17.44 20.85 -5.70
N MET A 643 16.34 21.49 -5.35
CA MET A 643 15.08 21.44 -6.08
C MET A 643 14.46 22.85 -6.13
N VAL A 644 13.49 23.07 -7.02
CA VAL A 644 12.63 24.26 -7.01
C VAL A 644 11.29 23.87 -6.36
N PRO A 645 10.95 24.43 -5.18
CA PRO A 645 9.68 24.17 -4.53
C PRO A 645 8.58 24.88 -5.32
N ILE A 646 7.52 24.17 -5.70
CA ILE A 646 6.44 24.71 -6.52
C ILE A 646 5.23 25.01 -5.62
N ALA A 647 4.68 23.99 -4.96
CA ALA A 647 3.41 24.08 -4.24
C ALA A 647 3.35 23.16 -3.02
N HIS A 648 2.67 23.60 -1.97
CA HIS A 648 2.03 22.69 -1.02
C HIS A 648 0.55 22.59 -1.42
N GLY A 649 0.18 21.46 -2.00
CA GLY A 649 -1.15 21.24 -2.58
C GLY A 649 -2.23 21.11 -1.52
N GLY A 650 -3.16 22.07 -1.51
CA GLY A 650 -4.25 22.14 -0.55
C GLY A 650 -5.42 21.23 -0.91
N SER A 651 -6.19 20.88 0.12
CA SER A 651 -7.54 20.34 -0.02
C SER A 651 -8.47 21.03 0.98
N ALA A 652 -9.75 20.68 0.98
CA ALA A 652 -10.68 21.11 2.01
C ALA A 652 -11.77 20.06 2.22
N MET A 653 -12.31 20.04 3.43
CA MET A 653 -13.62 19.46 3.69
C MET A 653 -14.68 20.56 3.52
N ALA A 654 -15.94 20.16 3.36
CA ALA A 654 -17.06 21.08 3.53
C ALA A 654 -18.05 20.51 4.54
N ALA A 655 -18.66 21.38 5.34
CA ALA A 655 -19.65 20.99 6.34
C ALA A 655 -20.83 21.94 6.32
N SER A 656 -21.95 21.51 6.91
CA SER A 656 -23.05 22.43 7.20
C SER A 656 -22.56 23.50 8.17
N ALA A 657 -22.95 24.77 7.97
CA ALA A 657 -22.62 25.89 8.87
C ALA A 657 -23.21 25.76 10.29
N LEU A 658 -23.97 24.68 10.56
CA LEU A 658 -24.44 24.29 11.90
C LEU A 658 -23.53 23.27 12.60
N VAL A 659 -22.51 22.75 11.92
CA VAL A 659 -21.53 21.84 12.51
C VAL A 659 -20.51 22.64 13.31
N GLU A 660 -20.28 22.24 14.56
CA GLU A 660 -19.31 22.85 15.48
C GLU A 660 -18.24 21.81 15.86
N GLY A 661 -17.01 22.26 16.09
CA GLY A 661 -15.87 21.42 16.54
C GLY A 661 -15.12 20.65 15.44
N MET A 662 -15.64 20.62 14.22
CA MET A 662 -14.98 19.96 13.08
C MET A 662 -13.71 20.70 12.64
N LEU A 663 -12.60 19.97 12.57
CA LEU A 663 -11.30 20.47 12.11
C LEU A 663 -10.72 19.50 11.08
N ALA A 664 -10.34 20.01 9.90
CA ALA A 664 -9.69 19.20 8.88
C ALA A 664 -8.24 18.89 9.30
N SER A 665 -7.90 17.62 9.42
CA SER A 665 -6.57 17.16 9.84
C SER A 665 -5.62 17.15 8.64
N PRO A 666 -4.37 17.67 8.77
CA PRO A 666 -3.34 17.56 7.73
C PRO A 666 -3.04 16.10 7.34
N LEU A 667 -3.36 15.14 8.22
CA LEU A 667 -3.11 13.71 8.12
C LEU A 667 -4.34 12.89 7.67
N ASN A 668 -5.49 13.53 7.38
CA ASN A 668 -6.81 12.88 7.20
C ASN A 668 -7.25 12.02 8.41
N SER A 669 -6.87 12.47 9.61
CA SER A 669 -7.22 11.88 10.91
C SER A 669 -8.22 12.75 11.68
N GLU A 670 -9.34 13.09 11.05
CA GLU A 670 -10.40 13.89 11.65
C GLU A 670 -11.01 13.23 12.91
N ILE A 671 -11.15 13.99 14.01
CA ILE A 671 -11.63 13.48 15.30
C ILE A 671 -13.12 13.83 15.49
N PHE A 672 -14.01 12.89 15.18
CA PHE A 672 -15.46 13.13 15.20
C PHE A 672 -16.07 13.17 16.62
N SER A 673 -15.34 12.75 17.66
CA SER A 673 -15.83 12.82 19.05
C SER A 673 -15.99 14.25 19.55
N LEU A 674 -15.29 15.21 18.92
CA LEU A 674 -15.37 16.65 19.21
C LEU A 674 -16.43 17.38 18.38
N VAL A 675 -17.18 16.67 17.53
CA VAL A 675 -18.08 17.27 16.54
C VAL A 675 -19.53 17.23 17.01
N SER A 676 -20.26 18.32 16.79
CA SER A 676 -21.69 18.41 17.08
C SER A 676 -22.46 19.24 16.05
N LYS A 677 -23.78 19.08 16.02
CA LYS A 677 -24.69 19.86 15.15
C LYS A 677 -25.96 20.23 15.91
N GLY A 678 -25.83 21.17 16.85
CA GLY A 678 -26.91 21.52 17.79
C GLY A 678 -27.33 20.32 18.65
N ASP A 679 -28.64 20.09 18.79
CA ASP A 679 -29.20 18.96 19.57
C ASP A 679 -29.28 17.63 18.77
N ALA A 680 -28.55 17.49 17.66
CA ALA A 680 -28.55 16.27 16.86
C ALA A 680 -27.85 15.11 17.58
N ASP A 681 -28.38 13.89 17.47
CA ASP A 681 -27.81 12.67 18.03
C ASP A 681 -26.91 11.90 17.03
N THR A 682 -26.83 12.37 15.79
CA THR A 682 -26.07 11.75 14.70
C THR A 682 -25.35 12.82 13.89
N ILE A 683 -24.07 12.58 13.57
CA ILE A 683 -23.36 13.24 12.46
C ILE A 683 -23.32 12.25 11.28
N ILE A 684 -23.66 12.73 10.08
CA ILE A 684 -23.52 11.97 8.84
C ILE A 684 -22.35 12.56 8.04
N TYR A 685 -21.32 11.76 7.79
CA TYR A 685 -20.10 12.13 7.10
C TYR A 685 -19.98 11.38 5.77
N ALA A 686 -19.68 12.09 4.68
CA ALA A 686 -19.41 11.49 3.37
C ALA A 686 -17.91 11.43 3.07
N LYS A 687 -17.38 10.22 2.89
CA LYS A 687 -15.98 9.90 2.58
C LYS A 687 -15.81 9.44 1.13
N ASN A 688 -14.58 9.30 0.64
CA ASN A 688 -14.31 9.14 -0.81
C ASN A 688 -14.41 7.69 -1.30
N GLY A 689 -14.41 6.71 -0.39
CA GLY A 689 -14.59 5.29 -0.69
C GLY A 689 -15.08 4.55 0.54
N ASP A 690 -15.37 3.25 0.41
CA ASP A 690 -15.56 2.41 1.61
C ASP A 690 -14.18 2.05 2.20
N ALA A 691 -14.11 1.75 3.50
CA ALA A 691 -12.88 1.17 4.06
C ALA A 691 -12.65 -0.21 3.44
N ILE A 692 -11.41 -0.70 3.31
CA ILE A 692 -11.21 -2.08 2.84
C ILE A 692 -11.30 -3.06 4.02
N SER A 693 -10.71 -2.72 5.16
CA SER A 693 -10.88 -3.39 6.46
C SER A 693 -10.60 -2.39 7.60
N ILE A 694 -10.71 -2.84 8.85
CA ILE A 694 -10.43 -2.04 10.05
C ILE A 694 -9.37 -2.75 10.93
N ASP A 695 -8.50 -3.58 10.33
CA ASP A 695 -7.26 -4.02 10.98
C ASP A 695 -6.14 -2.97 10.79
N CYS A 696 -6.25 -1.89 11.55
CA CYS A 696 -5.52 -0.64 11.34
C CYS A 696 -3.99 -0.76 11.24
N THR A 697 -3.39 -1.79 11.83
CA THR A 697 -1.93 -2.00 11.77
C THR A 697 -1.42 -2.54 10.43
N ASP A 698 -2.29 -3.20 9.66
CA ASP A 698 -1.93 -3.82 8.38
C ASP A 698 -2.48 -3.03 7.16
N GLU A 699 -3.46 -2.15 7.37
CA GLU A 699 -3.99 -1.31 6.29
C GLU A 699 -3.05 -0.18 5.87
N THR A 700 -3.15 0.19 4.59
CA THR A 700 -2.35 1.25 3.96
C THR A 700 -3.17 2.43 3.43
N ASP A 701 -4.51 2.31 3.39
CA ASP A 701 -5.38 3.30 2.75
C ASP A 701 -6.04 4.27 3.74
N GLY A 702 -6.27 5.51 3.29
CA GLY A 702 -6.90 6.55 4.09
C GLY A 702 -8.36 6.30 4.44
N GLU A 703 -9.11 5.58 3.60
CA GLU A 703 -10.54 5.33 3.80
C GLU A 703 -10.79 4.37 4.97
N SER A 704 -9.83 3.49 5.26
CA SER A 704 -9.76 2.67 6.47
C SER A 704 -9.26 3.47 7.68
N PHE A 705 -8.21 4.30 7.53
CA PHE A 705 -7.70 5.11 8.65
C PHE A 705 -8.68 6.16 9.20
N GLU A 706 -9.53 6.73 8.36
CA GLU A 706 -10.62 7.62 8.79
C GLU A 706 -11.55 6.94 9.81
N VAL A 707 -11.81 5.64 9.64
CA VAL A 707 -12.62 4.81 10.56
C VAL A 707 -11.79 4.41 11.78
N CYS A 708 -10.57 3.94 11.57
CA CYS A 708 -9.63 3.54 12.63
C CYS A 708 -9.46 4.62 13.71
N THR A 709 -9.29 5.87 13.29
CA THR A 709 -9.12 7.05 14.16
C THR A 709 -10.28 7.26 15.15
N GLN A 710 -11.46 6.67 14.90
CA GLN A 710 -12.62 6.77 15.79
C GLN A 710 -12.70 5.62 16.80
N ILE A 711 -12.13 4.45 16.49
CA ILE A 711 -12.28 3.20 17.25
C ILE A 711 -11.02 2.86 18.07
N PHE A 712 -9.84 3.20 17.55
CA PHE A 712 -8.54 2.84 18.14
C PHE A 712 -7.74 4.09 18.52
N GLU A 713 -6.81 3.92 19.46
CA GLU A 713 -5.87 4.96 19.88
C GLU A 713 -4.45 4.38 19.94
N GLY A 714 -3.45 5.20 19.60
CA GLY A 714 -2.04 4.88 19.81
C GLY A 714 -1.60 5.17 21.25
N LEU A 715 -0.30 4.92 21.53
CA LEU A 715 0.31 5.42 22.77
C LEU A 715 0.25 6.94 22.82
N LEU A 716 0.45 7.58 21.68
CA LEU A 716 0.27 9.02 21.49
C LEU A 716 -0.81 9.24 20.41
N GLY A 717 -1.11 10.50 20.12
CA GLY A 717 -1.97 10.89 19.02
C GLY A 717 -1.63 12.30 18.56
N PHE A 718 -2.25 12.75 17.46
CA PHE A 718 -2.09 14.12 16.98
C PHE A 718 -3.15 15.04 17.59
N ALA A 719 -2.80 16.29 17.89
CA ALA A 719 -3.75 17.27 18.39
C ALA A 719 -4.72 17.70 17.27
N PRO A 720 -6.03 17.88 17.56
CA PRO A 720 -7.07 18.06 16.54
C PRO A 720 -6.74 19.16 15.51
N GLY A 721 -6.72 18.78 14.22
CA GLY A 721 -6.45 19.72 13.12
C GLY A 721 -4.96 20.11 12.95
N THR A 722 -4.03 19.42 13.61
CA THR A 722 -2.59 19.73 13.59
C THR A 722 -1.73 18.48 13.39
N THR A 723 -0.42 18.68 13.30
CA THR A 723 0.61 17.64 13.34
C THR A 723 1.32 17.56 14.70
N ASP A 724 0.86 18.31 15.71
CA ASP A 724 1.47 18.31 17.05
C ASP A 724 1.16 17.02 17.79
N VAL A 725 2.19 16.35 18.33
CA VAL A 725 2.04 15.12 19.11
C VAL A 725 1.53 15.43 20.53
N GLN A 726 0.50 14.69 20.96
CA GLN A 726 -0.09 14.76 22.29
C GLN A 726 -0.23 13.38 22.95
N ALA A 727 -0.42 13.39 24.27
CA ALA A 727 -0.67 12.19 25.07
C ALA A 727 -2.01 11.52 24.70
N ALA A 728 -2.01 10.20 24.52
CA ALA A 728 -3.21 9.38 24.31
C ALA A 728 -3.27 8.25 25.37
N LEU A 729 -2.96 7.00 25.00
CA LEU A 729 -2.89 5.88 25.94
C LEU A 729 -1.64 5.93 26.85
N ALA A 730 -0.59 6.65 26.45
CA ALA A 730 0.51 7.05 27.31
C ALA A 730 0.32 8.49 27.82
N THR A 731 0.72 8.72 29.07
CA THR A 731 0.65 10.01 29.77
C THR A 731 1.98 10.77 29.78
N ALA A 732 3.09 10.07 29.55
CA ALA A 732 4.43 10.62 29.38
C ALA A 732 5.27 9.70 28.48
N TRP A 733 6.26 10.27 27.80
CA TRP A 733 7.24 9.57 26.99
C TRP A 733 8.59 10.27 27.13
N GLU A 734 9.64 9.52 27.48
CA GLU A 734 10.98 10.05 27.77
C GLU A 734 12.06 9.28 27.00
N PRO A 735 12.88 9.97 26.18
CA PRO A 735 14.04 9.37 25.52
C PRO A 735 15.24 9.29 26.46
N ASN A 736 16.17 8.37 26.18
CA ASN A 736 17.54 8.48 26.70
C ASN A 736 18.35 9.57 25.95
N GLU A 737 19.58 9.84 26.40
CA GLU A 737 20.43 10.92 25.87
C GLU A 737 20.69 10.80 24.36
N ASP A 738 20.77 9.57 23.85
CA ASP A 738 21.11 9.24 22.46
C ASP A 738 19.89 8.88 21.57
N ALA A 739 18.65 9.10 22.04
CA ALA A 739 17.40 8.71 21.36
C ALA A 739 17.31 7.22 20.91
N THR A 740 18.07 6.33 21.55
CA THR A 740 18.11 4.87 21.29
C THR A 740 17.21 4.07 22.22
N GLN A 741 16.62 4.70 23.24
CA GLN A 741 15.62 4.10 24.11
C GLN A 741 14.53 5.12 24.41
N TRP A 742 13.27 4.70 24.36
CA TRP A 742 12.10 5.51 24.69
C TRP A 742 11.25 4.81 25.74
N THR A 743 11.03 5.45 26.89
CA THR A 743 10.19 4.92 27.98
C THR A 743 8.85 5.64 28.01
N PHE A 744 7.76 4.89 27.94
CA PHE A 744 6.39 5.42 27.99
C PHE A 744 5.72 5.04 29.31
N THR A 745 5.07 6.01 29.96
CA THR A 745 4.22 5.78 31.13
C THR A 745 2.76 5.69 30.67
N LEU A 746 2.19 4.50 30.74
CA LEU A 746 0.84 4.19 30.30
C LEU A 746 -0.24 4.74 31.24
N ARG A 747 -1.46 4.87 30.73
CA ARG A 747 -2.62 5.33 31.48
C ARG A 747 -3.24 4.18 32.27
N GLU A 748 -3.24 4.29 33.59
CA GLU A 748 -3.91 3.33 34.48
C GLU A 748 -5.43 3.30 34.26
N GLY A 749 -6.03 2.10 34.35
CA GLY A 749 -7.49 1.92 34.40
C GLY A 749 -8.24 2.03 33.07
N VAL A 750 -7.53 2.06 31.93
CA VAL A 750 -8.12 1.96 30.60
C VAL A 750 -8.50 0.51 30.28
N THR A 751 -9.60 0.32 29.57
CA THR A 751 -10.02 -0.97 29.02
C THR A 751 -10.37 -0.85 27.54
N PHE A 752 -10.11 -1.91 26.78
CA PHE A 752 -10.67 -2.10 25.44
C PHE A 752 -12.19 -2.27 25.49
N GLY A 753 -12.87 -2.17 24.34
CA GLY A 753 -14.33 -2.28 24.24
C GLY A 753 -14.93 -3.60 24.78
N ASP A 754 -14.16 -4.70 24.77
CA ASP A 754 -14.53 -6.00 25.35
C ASP A 754 -14.30 -6.11 26.88
N GLY A 755 -13.69 -5.08 27.50
CA GLY A 755 -13.34 -5.06 28.91
C GLY A 755 -11.95 -5.61 29.25
N THR A 756 -11.15 -6.02 28.26
CA THR A 756 -9.75 -6.37 28.44
C THR A 756 -8.98 -5.14 28.96
N PRO A 757 -8.14 -5.27 30.01
CA PRO A 757 -7.35 -4.14 30.51
C PRO A 757 -6.27 -3.72 29.51
N PHE A 758 -6.05 -2.42 29.35
CA PHE A 758 -4.90 -1.88 28.65
C PHE A 758 -3.72 -1.75 29.62
N ASN A 759 -2.59 -2.37 29.29
CA ASN A 759 -1.37 -2.43 30.10
C ASN A 759 -0.14 -2.65 29.19
N SER A 760 1.06 -2.75 29.76
CA SER A 760 2.30 -2.96 29.00
C SER A 760 2.30 -4.25 28.17
N ASP A 761 1.70 -5.34 28.66
CA ASP A 761 1.63 -6.60 27.92
C ASP A 761 0.81 -6.45 26.62
N ALA A 762 -0.29 -5.68 26.67
CA ALA A 762 -1.08 -5.35 25.48
C ALA A 762 -0.27 -4.52 24.47
N VAL A 763 0.58 -3.60 24.92
CA VAL A 763 1.48 -2.84 24.04
C VAL A 763 2.53 -3.74 23.41
N VAL A 764 3.21 -4.58 24.21
CA VAL A 764 4.21 -5.53 23.72
C VAL A 764 3.59 -6.44 22.66
N LEU A 765 2.41 -7.02 22.91
CA LEU A 765 1.72 -7.86 21.93
C LEU A 765 1.41 -7.11 20.63
N ASN A 766 0.88 -5.88 20.72
CA ASN A 766 0.53 -5.09 19.54
C ASN A 766 1.75 -4.71 18.69
N MET A 767 2.91 -4.49 19.31
CA MET A 767 4.15 -4.18 18.59
C MET A 767 4.84 -5.44 18.06
N VAL A 768 4.95 -6.50 18.88
CA VAL A 768 5.62 -7.75 18.49
C VAL A 768 4.85 -8.46 17.38
N ARG A 769 3.50 -8.45 17.36
CA ARG A 769 2.75 -9.05 16.25
C ARG A 769 3.04 -8.42 14.89
N GLN A 770 3.38 -7.12 14.87
CA GLN A 770 3.75 -6.43 13.63
C GLN A 770 5.24 -6.61 13.30
N TRP A 771 6.08 -6.72 14.33
CA TRP A 771 7.53 -6.78 14.18
C TRP A 771 8.06 -8.16 13.80
N ASP A 772 7.46 -9.22 14.33
CA ASP A 772 8.01 -10.57 14.34
C ASP A 772 7.20 -11.51 13.42
N PRO A 773 7.73 -11.89 12.24
CA PRO A 773 6.99 -12.72 11.28
C PRO A 773 6.73 -14.15 11.76
N GLU A 774 7.46 -14.63 12.77
CA GLU A 774 7.22 -15.93 13.40
C GLU A 774 6.09 -15.86 14.46
N HIS A 775 5.57 -14.67 14.76
CA HIS A 775 4.54 -14.51 15.78
C HIS A 775 3.18 -15.04 15.28
N PRO A 776 2.46 -15.91 16.03
CA PRO A 776 1.18 -16.50 15.59
C PRO A 776 0.00 -15.54 15.35
N LEU A 777 0.22 -14.23 15.45
CA LEU A 777 -0.76 -13.16 15.17
C LEU A 777 -0.23 -12.17 14.11
N HIS A 778 0.89 -12.48 13.45
CA HIS A 778 1.43 -11.76 12.29
C HIS A 778 0.72 -12.28 11.03
N VAL A 779 -0.57 -11.97 10.92
CA VAL A 779 -1.43 -12.47 9.83
C VAL A 779 -2.04 -11.32 9.04
N GLY A 780 -2.67 -10.35 9.72
CA GLY A 780 -3.26 -9.18 9.08
C GLY A 780 -4.41 -9.52 8.13
N ARG A 781 -4.65 -8.63 7.16
CA ARG A 781 -5.47 -8.90 5.97
C ARG A 781 -4.58 -9.22 4.76
N THR A 782 -3.43 -8.57 4.69
CA THR A 782 -2.35 -8.77 3.72
C THR A 782 -1.13 -9.40 4.36
N GLY A 783 -0.88 -9.11 5.64
CA GLY A 783 0.32 -9.56 6.35
C GLY A 783 1.58 -8.74 6.02
N GLU A 784 1.44 -7.66 5.26
CA GLU A 784 2.54 -6.81 4.82
C GLU A 784 3.02 -5.86 5.93
N PHE A 785 2.12 -5.49 6.86
CA PHE A 785 2.38 -4.53 7.96
C PHE A 785 3.21 -3.31 7.52
N TYR A 786 2.92 -2.76 6.33
CA TYR A 786 3.79 -1.87 5.58
C TYR A 786 4.31 -0.66 6.39
N TYR A 787 3.46 -0.05 7.22
CA TYR A 787 3.90 1.07 8.06
C TYR A 787 4.89 0.67 9.15
N PHE A 788 4.83 -0.58 9.64
CA PHE A 788 5.82 -1.08 10.58
C PHE A 788 7.21 -1.12 9.92
N THR A 789 7.33 -1.71 8.73
CA THR A 789 8.62 -1.77 8.00
C THR A 789 9.06 -0.39 7.50
N ALA A 790 8.14 0.49 7.09
CA ALA A 790 8.46 1.89 6.77
C ALA A 790 8.96 2.70 7.99
N PHE A 791 8.46 2.40 9.19
CA PHE A 791 8.83 3.13 10.41
C PHE A 791 10.09 2.59 11.09
N PHE A 792 10.30 1.28 11.06
CA PHE A 792 11.41 0.61 11.74
C PHE A 792 12.46 0.04 10.78
N GLY A 793 12.26 0.07 9.47
CA GLY A 793 13.24 -0.35 8.46
C GLY A 793 13.24 -1.84 8.09
N GLY A 794 12.48 -2.68 8.81
CA GLY A 794 12.38 -4.12 8.53
C GLY A 794 11.74 -4.89 9.68
N PHE A 795 11.50 -6.18 9.46
CA PHE A 795 11.00 -7.10 10.49
C PHE A 795 12.12 -7.70 11.34
N ARG A 796 11.75 -8.41 12.41
CA ARG A 796 12.68 -9.12 13.28
C ARG A 796 13.48 -10.16 12.50
N GLY A 797 14.80 -10.09 12.59
CA GLY A 797 15.72 -11.04 11.92
C GLY A 797 16.03 -10.72 10.46
N GLN A 798 15.38 -9.72 9.87
CA GLN A 798 15.75 -9.09 8.59
C GLN A 798 16.72 -7.93 8.83
#